data_AF-A0A3C1FD37-F1
#
_entry.id   AF-A0A3C1FD37-F1
#
_cell.length_a   1.000
_cell.length_b   1.000
_cell.length_c   1.000
_cell.angle_alpha   90.00
_cell.angle_beta   90.00
_cell.angle_gamma   90.00
#
_symmetry.space_group_name_H-M   'P 1'
#
loop_
_entity.id
_entity.type
_entity.pdbx_description
1 polymer ?
#
loop_
_entity_poly.entity_id
_entity_poly.type
_entity_poly.pdbx_seq_one_letter_code
_entity_poly.pdbx_strand_id
1 'polypeptide(L)'
;VDGRSVVTGDCVIDDRPIRVITANAVAGELDADGPVAAMVADQLRGRPAEGEAIVELYVGWPSGPDPDRATTLREQLRGWEREGVSRVTIAACSADGDVDYLTFRPDAAGEPVEDARVRGVHPMVFRRLNLWRLSEFDATRLPAPRGVLLFECVAKANPDDRRLVAMAEVSQLAAVRDANGRLIGLPHAERAVENCLESIRRTRAARGTTGSRLDMNHVWVYVWPEIELDLRDVMTLQHKITPLSDGTGIEEVLAEGTFVRPDTAPTKLAIRFHAKPGSGVAASVVPPPDEPLQPLDDYAAQVIRARRRGLVYPYELSETLAGPGGTMVELDLDPNVAAGAPDRLIEVKRRPGQNKAGIIAGLVTTPTSLYPEGIRRIVLSGDPNRGLGAVAEPECRRIIAALDLAAELGVPIEWYTLSSGARISMESGTENMDWVGAALRRIVEFTQGGGEINIVVAGINVGAQPYWNAEATMLMHTRGILVMTPDSAMVLTGKQSLDFSGGVSAEDNFGIGGYDRVMGPNGQAQYWAPDLAGAFGILMGHYEQTYVLPGEERPRRAATTDPSDRDVSEHPHELAGSDFTTVGQIFSATHNPDRKKAFDIRTVIAAVCDADHPRTERWAGMADADTAVVIDARVGGYPVAMLGIESAPVPRSGFPPTDGPDTWTAGTLFPRSSKKVARAINAASGNRPVVVLANLSGFDGSPESMRNLQLEYGAEIGRAIVNFRGPIVFVVISRYHGGAFVVFSKQLNTKMTVLAIEGSFASVIGGAPAAAVVFAGDVAKRTAADPRVASIEAKLRNARSHERAALQLELADARAAIRAEKISEVAAEFDGIHDIHRAVRVGSVDKVISAARLRPEIIEAIETGLGLG
;
A
#
# COMPACT_ATOMS: atom_id res chain seq x y z
N VAL A 1 11.69 63.88 -23.71
CA VAL A 1 12.62 64.14 -24.84
C VAL A 1 11.77 64.42 -26.07
N ASP A 2 11.90 65.59 -26.70
CA ASP A 2 11.11 66.01 -27.88
C ASP A 2 9.58 65.79 -27.77
N GLY A 3 8.99 66.18 -26.63
CA GLY A 3 7.55 66.02 -26.36
C GLY A 3 7.11 64.60 -25.96
N ARG A 4 8.02 63.60 -25.95
CA ARG A 4 7.74 62.23 -25.47
C ARG A 4 8.14 62.01 -24.02
N SER A 5 7.36 61.18 -23.34
CA SER A 5 7.70 60.62 -22.04
C SER A 5 8.76 59.53 -22.22
N VAL A 6 9.94 59.77 -21.66
CA VAL A 6 11.08 58.85 -21.69
C VAL A 6 11.57 58.70 -20.26
N VAL A 7 11.79 57.47 -19.82
CA VAL A 7 12.42 57.16 -18.54
C VAL A 7 13.71 56.40 -18.83
N THR A 8 14.80 56.87 -18.23
CA THR A 8 16.10 56.20 -18.27
C THR A 8 16.53 55.86 -16.85
N GLY A 9 17.13 54.71 -16.67
CA GLY A 9 17.70 54.31 -15.38
C GLY A 9 18.92 53.42 -15.56
N ASP A 10 19.92 53.59 -14.70
CA ASP A 10 21.05 52.68 -14.62
C ASP A 10 20.81 51.70 -13.48
N CYS A 11 20.90 50.41 -13.76
CA CYS A 11 20.76 49.33 -12.78
C CYS A 11 21.89 48.31 -12.93
N VAL A 12 22.04 47.44 -11.94
CA VAL A 12 22.98 46.30 -12.01
C VAL A 12 22.15 45.03 -12.09
N ILE A 13 22.41 44.22 -13.12
CA ILE A 13 21.73 42.96 -13.38
C ILE A 13 22.82 41.91 -13.60
N ASP A 14 22.88 40.88 -12.75
CA ASP A 14 23.90 39.82 -12.77
C ASP A 14 25.34 40.39 -12.72
N ASP A 15 25.57 41.35 -11.82
CA ASP A 15 26.82 42.11 -11.66
C ASP A 15 27.27 42.92 -12.90
N ARG A 16 26.37 43.12 -13.87
CA ARG A 16 26.62 43.94 -15.06
C ARG A 16 25.87 45.26 -14.98
N PRO A 17 26.52 46.41 -15.23
CA PRO A 17 25.82 47.68 -15.32
C PRO A 17 24.99 47.73 -16.62
N ILE A 18 23.69 47.96 -16.48
CA ILE A 18 22.74 48.05 -17.58
C ILE A 18 22.02 49.39 -17.53
N ARG A 19 22.01 50.09 -18.68
CA ARG A 19 21.14 51.23 -18.91
C ARG A 19 19.80 50.77 -19.47
N VAL A 20 18.72 51.06 -18.77
CA VAL A 20 17.35 50.84 -19.22
C VAL A 20 16.83 52.13 -19.84
N ILE A 21 16.32 52.05 -21.07
CA ILE A 21 15.65 53.13 -21.79
C ILE A 21 14.22 52.68 -22.04
N THR A 22 13.23 53.39 -21.49
CA THR A 22 11.83 53.13 -21.78
C THR A 22 11.08 54.36 -22.28
N ALA A 23 10.22 54.19 -23.27
CA ALA A 23 9.46 55.28 -23.86
C ALA A 23 8.13 54.81 -24.45
N ASN A 24 7.20 55.76 -24.59
CA ASN A 24 5.96 55.56 -25.35
C ASN A 24 6.16 56.01 -26.80
N ALA A 25 5.55 55.30 -27.75
CA ALA A 25 5.58 55.63 -29.17
C ALA A 25 4.28 55.23 -29.87
N VAL A 26 4.13 55.57 -31.15
CA VAL A 26 3.15 54.97 -32.06
C VAL A 26 3.85 54.25 -33.21
N ALA A 27 3.21 53.23 -33.79
CA ALA A 27 3.85 52.33 -34.76
C ALA A 27 4.56 53.05 -35.93
N GLY A 28 4.01 54.17 -36.42
CA GLY A 28 4.59 54.97 -37.51
C GLY A 28 5.83 55.80 -37.12
N GLU A 29 6.23 55.82 -35.85
CA GLU A 29 7.44 56.55 -35.40
C GLU A 29 8.69 55.65 -35.29
N LEU A 30 8.55 54.34 -35.55
CA LEU A 30 9.60 53.32 -35.36
C LEU A 30 10.56 53.16 -36.55
N ASP A 31 10.33 53.87 -37.65
CA ASP A 31 11.20 53.81 -38.83
C ASP A 31 12.64 54.20 -38.48
N ALA A 32 13.62 53.77 -39.30
CA ALA A 32 15.05 53.95 -39.02
C ALA A 32 15.47 55.42 -38.86
N ASP A 33 14.89 56.32 -39.66
CA ASP A 33 15.07 57.78 -39.56
C ASP A 33 13.97 58.44 -38.69
N GLY A 34 13.19 57.62 -38.00
CA GLY A 34 12.06 58.02 -37.18
C GLY A 34 12.52 58.67 -35.86
N PRO A 35 11.63 59.45 -35.24
CA PRO A 35 11.99 60.22 -34.06
C PRO A 35 12.20 59.36 -32.80
N VAL A 36 11.74 58.10 -32.79
CA VAL A 36 12.03 57.13 -31.71
C VAL A 36 13.45 56.59 -31.84
N ALA A 37 13.89 56.25 -33.05
CA ALA A 37 15.24 55.77 -33.32
C ALA A 37 16.29 56.82 -32.92
N ALA A 38 16.06 58.09 -33.30
CA ALA A 38 16.92 59.21 -32.94
C ALA A 38 17.00 59.43 -31.41
N MET A 39 15.86 59.31 -30.71
CA MET A 39 15.80 59.43 -29.26
C MET A 39 16.57 58.30 -28.56
N VAL A 40 16.39 57.05 -29.02
CA VAL A 40 17.12 55.89 -28.46
C VAL A 40 18.62 56.07 -28.67
N ALA A 41 19.06 56.44 -29.89
CA ALA A 41 20.47 56.70 -30.20
C ALA A 41 21.06 57.78 -29.26
N ASP A 42 20.33 58.87 -29.02
CA ASP A 42 20.77 59.93 -28.11
C ASP A 42 20.97 59.42 -26.67
N GLN A 43 20.01 58.65 -26.15
CA GLN A 43 20.10 58.08 -24.80
C GLN A 43 21.19 57.01 -24.67
N LEU A 44 21.46 56.26 -25.75
CA LEU A 44 22.55 55.28 -25.80
C LEU A 44 23.93 55.95 -25.70
N ARG A 45 24.13 57.10 -26.34
CA ARG A 45 25.40 57.86 -26.25
C ARG A 45 25.70 58.36 -24.84
N GLY A 46 24.69 58.52 -24.01
CA GLY A 46 24.85 58.93 -22.61
C GLY A 46 25.25 57.81 -21.65
N ARG A 47 25.38 56.56 -22.10
CA ARG A 47 25.58 55.38 -21.24
C ARG A 47 26.98 55.33 -20.59
N PRO A 48 27.16 54.63 -19.45
CA PRO A 48 28.48 54.35 -18.90
C PRO A 48 29.37 53.59 -19.91
N ALA A 49 30.67 53.90 -19.96
CA ALA A 49 31.59 53.42 -21.00
C ALA A 49 31.69 51.89 -21.16
N GLU A 50 31.31 51.11 -20.14
CA GLU A 50 31.33 49.63 -20.13
C GLU A 50 29.93 49.01 -19.96
N GLY A 51 28.85 49.80 -20.03
CA GLY A 51 27.49 49.33 -19.77
C GLY A 51 26.72 48.87 -21.02
N GLU A 52 26.00 47.76 -20.90
CA GLU A 52 25.00 47.35 -21.90
C GLU A 52 23.74 48.21 -21.79
N ALA A 53 22.94 48.27 -22.86
CA ALA A 53 21.65 48.94 -22.84
C ALA A 53 20.49 47.99 -23.18
N ILE A 54 19.36 48.18 -22.51
CA ILE A 54 18.08 47.53 -22.81
C ILE A 54 17.07 48.62 -23.16
N VAL A 55 16.35 48.41 -24.27
CA VAL A 55 15.33 49.34 -24.76
C VAL A 55 13.96 48.68 -24.63
N GLU A 56 13.01 49.34 -23.98
CA GLU A 56 11.63 48.88 -23.79
C GLU A 56 10.65 49.94 -24.30
N LEU A 57 9.85 49.63 -25.33
CA LEU A 57 8.98 50.60 -25.97
C LEU A 57 7.53 50.18 -25.84
N TYR A 58 6.69 51.08 -25.34
CA TYR A 58 5.24 50.90 -25.29
C TYR A 58 4.60 51.61 -26.46
N VAL A 59 4.20 50.84 -27.47
CA VAL A 59 3.86 51.34 -28.79
C VAL A 59 2.38 51.21 -29.04
N GLY A 60 1.68 52.33 -29.21
CA GLY A 60 0.29 52.34 -29.69
C GLY A 60 0.23 51.75 -31.09
N TRP A 61 -0.46 50.61 -31.22
CA TRP A 61 -0.58 49.85 -32.46
C TRP A 61 -2.03 49.87 -32.96
N PRO A 62 -2.27 50.20 -34.25
CA PRO A 62 -3.62 50.40 -34.78
C PRO A 62 -4.44 49.10 -34.95
N SER A 63 -3.78 47.93 -34.88
CA SER A 63 -4.41 46.62 -35.10
C SER A 63 -4.03 45.63 -33.99
N GLY A 64 -4.89 44.62 -33.79
CA GLY A 64 -4.61 43.49 -32.90
C GLY A 64 -3.40 42.65 -33.34
N PRO A 65 -3.01 41.61 -32.58
CA PRO A 65 -1.83 40.80 -32.85
C PRO A 65 -1.75 40.31 -34.31
N ASP A 66 -0.59 40.48 -34.95
CA ASP A 66 -0.35 40.18 -36.36
C ASP A 66 0.91 39.30 -36.50
N PRO A 67 0.85 38.12 -37.14
CA PRO A 67 2.01 37.24 -37.34
C PRO A 67 3.19 37.90 -38.06
N ASP A 68 2.93 38.83 -38.98
CA ASP A 68 3.98 39.47 -39.80
C ASP A 68 4.65 40.66 -39.10
N ARG A 69 4.11 41.09 -37.94
CA ARG A 69 4.62 42.21 -37.15
C ARG A 69 6.08 42.04 -36.75
N ALA A 70 6.49 40.83 -36.41
CA ALA A 70 7.88 40.54 -36.04
C ALA A 70 8.85 40.82 -37.20
N THR A 71 8.46 40.46 -38.42
CA THR A 71 9.26 40.69 -39.63
C THR A 71 9.40 42.18 -39.92
N THR A 72 8.30 42.93 -39.85
CA THR A 72 8.28 44.38 -40.07
C THR A 72 9.15 45.12 -39.04
N LEU A 73 8.98 44.80 -37.75
CA LEU A 73 9.77 45.38 -36.67
C LEU A 73 11.26 45.04 -36.81
N ARG A 74 11.59 43.81 -37.24
CA ARG A 74 12.98 43.42 -37.48
C ARG A 74 13.65 44.30 -38.53
N GLU A 75 12.98 44.56 -39.65
CA GLU A 75 13.51 45.42 -40.71
C GLU A 75 13.64 46.89 -40.25
N GLN A 76 12.68 47.39 -39.47
CA GLN A 76 12.78 48.74 -38.89
C GLN A 76 13.97 48.85 -37.91
N LEU A 77 14.11 47.89 -36.99
CA LEU A 77 15.20 47.86 -36.00
C LEU A 77 16.58 47.65 -36.63
N ARG A 78 16.67 46.99 -37.80
CA ARG A 78 17.94 46.84 -38.52
C ARG A 78 18.59 48.19 -38.82
N GLY A 79 17.79 49.20 -39.13
CA GLY A 79 18.28 50.56 -39.43
C GLY A 79 18.62 51.42 -38.21
N TRP A 80 18.45 50.93 -36.98
CA TRP A 80 18.73 51.70 -35.75
C TRP A 80 20.21 51.60 -35.33
N GLU A 81 20.69 52.64 -34.62
CA GLU A 81 21.95 52.58 -33.86
C GLU A 81 21.76 51.66 -32.64
N ARG A 82 22.39 50.47 -32.68
CA ARG A 82 22.18 49.39 -31.67
C ARG A 82 23.47 48.87 -31.05
N GLU A 83 24.61 49.54 -31.28
CA GLU A 83 25.88 49.11 -30.71
C GLU A 83 25.77 49.10 -29.18
N GLY A 84 26.09 47.97 -28.54
CA GLY A 84 25.96 47.78 -27.08
C GLY A 84 24.52 47.69 -26.55
N VAL A 85 23.51 47.55 -27.42
CA VAL A 85 22.14 47.20 -27.02
C VAL A 85 22.01 45.68 -26.94
N SER A 86 21.76 45.15 -25.74
CA SER A 86 21.62 43.70 -25.54
C SER A 86 20.21 43.18 -25.83
N ARG A 87 19.20 44.06 -25.79
CA ARG A 87 17.81 43.73 -26.15
C ARG A 87 16.96 44.95 -26.48
N VAL A 88 16.07 44.79 -27.45
CA VAL A 88 14.94 45.71 -27.68
C VAL A 88 13.63 44.95 -27.48
N THR A 89 12.75 45.45 -26.63
CA THR A 89 11.41 44.89 -26.38
C THR A 89 10.36 45.91 -26.77
N ILE A 90 9.42 45.49 -27.61
CA ILE A 90 8.31 46.31 -28.10
C ILE A 90 7.02 45.72 -27.54
N ALA A 91 6.35 46.48 -26.69
CA ALA A 91 5.01 46.21 -26.19
C ALA A 91 4.00 46.88 -27.12
N ALA A 92 3.46 46.13 -28.08
CA ALA A 92 2.44 46.62 -29.00
C ALA A 92 1.08 46.67 -28.29
N CYS A 93 0.60 47.86 -27.97
CA CYS A 93 -0.62 48.12 -27.22
C CYS A 93 -1.78 48.43 -28.18
N SER A 94 -2.85 47.65 -28.15
CA SER A 94 -4.08 47.92 -28.90
C SER A 94 -4.99 48.90 -28.14
N ALA A 95 -5.97 49.48 -28.87
CA ALA A 95 -7.00 50.33 -28.26
C ALA A 95 -7.90 49.58 -27.26
N ASP A 96 -8.03 48.26 -27.42
CA ASP A 96 -8.83 47.39 -26.54
C ASP A 96 -8.08 46.98 -25.26
N GLY A 97 -6.84 47.46 -25.08
CA GLY A 97 -6.02 47.20 -23.89
C GLY A 97 -5.21 45.91 -23.94
N ASP A 98 -5.17 45.22 -25.09
CA ASP A 98 -4.27 44.08 -25.28
C ASP A 98 -2.84 44.55 -25.53
N VAL A 99 -1.88 43.84 -24.94
CA VAL A 99 -0.45 44.10 -25.10
C VAL A 99 0.23 42.85 -25.62
N ASP A 100 0.92 42.98 -26.76
CA ASP A 100 1.70 41.92 -27.38
C ASP A 100 3.19 42.30 -27.34
N TYR A 101 4.00 41.49 -26.66
CA TYR A 101 5.42 41.76 -26.49
C TYR A 101 6.25 41.03 -27.56
N LEU A 102 7.04 41.79 -28.31
CA LEU A 102 8.04 41.28 -29.24
C LEU A 102 9.42 41.69 -28.76
N THR A 103 10.33 40.72 -28.67
CA THR A 103 11.67 40.95 -28.12
C THR A 103 12.71 40.56 -29.15
N PHE A 104 13.65 41.47 -29.42
CA PHE A 104 14.74 41.28 -30.36
C PHE A 104 16.08 41.32 -29.62
N ARG A 105 16.97 40.39 -29.96
CA ARG A 105 18.33 40.30 -29.45
C ARG A 105 19.31 40.31 -30.64
N PRO A 106 20.51 40.87 -30.49
CA PRO A 106 21.55 40.74 -31.50
C PRO A 106 21.98 39.27 -31.63
N ASP A 107 22.15 38.80 -32.86
CA ASP A 107 22.85 37.54 -33.15
C ASP A 107 24.39 37.73 -33.14
N ALA A 108 25.14 36.70 -33.55
CA ALA A 108 26.60 36.76 -33.61
C ALA A 108 27.15 37.82 -34.58
N ALA A 109 26.35 38.28 -35.55
CA ALA A 109 26.69 39.34 -36.49
C ALA A 109 26.15 40.72 -36.05
N GLY A 110 25.43 40.80 -34.92
CA GLY A 110 24.78 42.02 -34.43
C GLY A 110 23.42 42.31 -35.09
N GLU A 111 22.90 41.40 -35.92
CA GLU A 111 21.59 41.55 -36.55
C GLU A 111 20.47 41.33 -35.53
N PRO A 112 19.36 42.10 -35.60
CA PRO A 112 18.26 41.91 -34.67
C PRO A 112 17.51 40.62 -35.05
N VAL A 113 17.52 39.64 -34.16
CA VAL A 113 16.75 38.41 -34.28
C VAL A 113 15.71 38.35 -33.18
N GLU A 114 14.48 38.02 -33.55
CA GLU A 114 13.40 37.87 -32.58
C GLU A 114 13.67 36.67 -31.66
N ASP A 115 13.57 36.89 -30.35
CA ASP A 115 13.55 35.83 -29.34
C ASP A 115 12.13 35.27 -29.20
N ALA A 116 11.75 34.38 -30.12
CA ALA A 116 10.42 33.76 -30.15
C ALA A 116 10.04 33.02 -28.87
N ARG A 117 11.00 32.68 -27.99
CA ARG A 117 10.76 31.99 -26.71
C ARG A 117 9.96 32.86 -25.73
N VAL A 118 10.11 34.18 -25.82
CA VAL A 118 9.46 35.16 -24.93
C VAL A 118 8.36 35.97 -25.65
N ARG A 119 7.97 35.59 -26.86
CA ARG A 119 6.89 36.27 -27.60
C ARG A 119 5.60 36.31 -26.76
N GLY A 120 4.94 37.46 -26.76
CA GLY A 120 3.68 37.69 -26.06
C GLY A 120 3.83 37.95 -24.55
N VAL A 121 5.04 37.93 -23.99
CA VAL A 121 5.30 38.24 -22.58
C VAL A 121 6.51 39.14 -22.37
N HIS A 122 6.51 39.90 -21.28
CA HIS A 122 7.66 40.73 -20.93
C HIS A 122 8.89 39.87 -20.60
N PRO A 123 10.11 40.21 -21.05
CA PRO A 123 11.31 39.41 -20.75
C PRO A 123 11.66 39.26 -19.28
N MET A 124 11.12 40.09 -18.39
CA MET A 124 11.28 39.88 -16.94
C MET A 124 10.51 38.64 -16.46
N VAL A 125 9.44 38.24 -17.16
CA VAL A 125 8.74 36.98 -16.93
C VAL A 125 9.69 35.80 -17.17
N PHE A 126 10.56 35.88 -18.18
CA PHE A 126 11.58 34.86 -18.45
C PHE A 126 12.48 34.64 -17.23
N ARG A 127 12.90 35.72 -16.57
CA ARG A 127 13.73 35.64 -15.37
C ARG A 127 12.99 35.03 -14.19
N ARG A 128 11.76 35.49 -13.92
CA ARG A 128 10.96 34.99 -12.79
C ARG A 128 10.52 33.54 -12.93
N LEU A 129 10.29 33.09 -14.16
CA LEU A 129 9.96 31.68 -14.45
C LEU A 129 11.20 30.79 -14.64
N ASN A 130 12.39 31.31 -14.36
CA ASN A 130 13.66 30.56 -14.41
C ASN A 130 13.92 29.83 -15.74
N LEU A 131 13.55 30.44 -16.88
CA LEU A 131 13.77 29.79 -18.20
C LEU A 131 15.25 29.56 -18.51
N TRP A 132 16.15 30.29 -17.84
CA TRP A 132 17.60 30.07 -17.92
C TRP A 132 18.00 28.64 -17.50
N ARG A 133 17.18 27.96 -16.68
CA ARG A 133 17.40 26.57 -16.29
C ARG A 133 17.36 25.60 -17.47
N LEU A 134 16.80 26.00 -18.61
CA LEU A 134 16.74 25.17 -19.81
C LEU A 134 18.00 25.31 -20.70
N SER A 135 19.12 25.81 -20.17
CA SER A 135 20.35 26.04 -20.96
C SER A 135 20.91 24.79 -21.63
N GLU A 136 20.71 23.61 -21.03
CA GLU A 136 21.15 22.31 -21.56
C GLU A 136 20.18 21.71 -22.60
N PHE A 137 19.09 22.42 -22.91
CA PHE A 137 18.05 21.98 -23.82
C PHE A 137 17.89 22.97 -24.98
N ASP A 138 17.58 22.43 -26.14
CA ASP A 138 17.03 23.20 -27.25
C ASP A 138 15.52 23.38 -27.01
N ALA A 139 15.16 24.52 -26.43
CA ALA A 139 13.79 24.84 -26.03
C ALA A 139 13.02 25.55 -27.15
N THR A 140 12.01 24.88 -27.72
CA THR A 140 11.11 25.41 -28.74
C THR A 140 9.77 25.77 -28.13
N ARG A 141 9.27 26.97 -28.43
CA ARG A 141 8.00 27.46 -27.90
C ARG A 141 6.81 26.79 -28.60
N LEU A 142 5.84 26.29 -27.83
CA LEU A 142 4.60 25.70 -28.33
C LEU A 142 3.38 26.63 -28.08
N PRO A 143 2.30 26.50 -28.87
CA PRO A 143 1.04 27.19 -28.60
C PRO A 143 0.43 26.75 -27.27
N ALA A 144 -0.02 27.72 -26.46
CA ALA A 144 -0.66 27.50 -25.17
C ALA A 144 -1.70 28.60 -24.87
N PRO A 145 -2.65 28.39 -23.94
CA PRO A 145 -3.58 29.42 -23.50
C PRO A 145 -2.87 30.66 -22.93
N ARG A 146 -3.56 31.81 -22.93
CA ARG A 146 -3.04 33.06 -22.34
C ARG A 146 -2.64 32.82 -20.88
N GLY A 147 -1.45 33.27 -20.50
CA GLY A 147 -0.90 33.08 -19.16
C GLY A 147 -0.08 31.80 -18.95
N VAL A 148 -0.03 30.90 -19.94
CA VAL A 148 0.81 29.70 -19.91
C VAL A 148 1.92 29.77 -20.96
N LEU A 149 3.11 29.41 -20.54
CA LEU A 149 4.29 29.26 -21.37
C LEU A 149 4.64 27.78 -21.55
N LEU A 150 4.36 27.19 -22.71
CA LEU A 150 4.69 25.80 -22.98
C LEU A 150 5.90 25.68 -23.89
N PHE A 151 6.90 24.91 -23.47
CA PHE A 151 8.09 24.61 -24.24
C PHE A 151 8.23 23.11 -24.49
N GLU A 152 8.68 22.77 -25.69
CA GLU A 152 9.29 21.49 -25.97
C GLU A 152 10.80 21.64 -25.83
N CYS A 153 11.39 20.82 -24.97
CA CYS A 153 12.81 20.84 -24.65
C CYS A 153 13.43 19.52 -25.13
N VAL A 154 14.43 19.61 -26.00
CA VAL A 154 15.24 18.46 -26.43
C VAL A 154 16.63 18.61 -25.84
N ALA A 155 17.13 17.64 -25.09
CA ALA A 155 18.44 17.78 -24.46
C ALA A 155 19.56 17.78 -25.51
N LYS A 156 20.52 18.69 -25.36
CA LYS A 156 21.64 18.84 -26.31
C LYS A 156 22.56 17.62 -26.32
N ALA A 157 22.77 17.00 -25.16
CA ALA A 157 23.61 15.81 -25.01
C ALA A 157 22.88 14.50 -25.37
N ASN A 158 21.54 14.49 -25.33
CA ASN A 158 20.73 13.30 -25.55
C ASN A 158 19.41 13.65 -26.27
N PRO A 159 19.34 13.51 -27.61
CA PRO A 159 18.13 13.84 -28.37
C PRO A 159 16.89 13.00 -28.03
N ASP A 160 17.07 11.84 -27.37
CA ASP A 160 15.95 11.01 -26.89
C ASP A 160 15.34 11.55 -25.59
N ASP A 161 16.05 12.43 -24.86
CA ASP A 161 15.52 13.16 -23.71
C ASP A 161 14.72 14.38 -24.19
N ARG A 162 13.41 14.16 -24.31
CA ARG A 162 12.44 15.17 -24.72
C ARG A 162 11.45 15.41 -23.60
N ARG A 163 11.26 16.68 -23.25
CA ARG A 163 10.42 17.12 -22.12
C ARG A 163 9.48 18.24 -22.54
N LEU A 164 8.28 18.26 -21.99
CA LEU A 164 7.42 19.43 -22.02
C LEU A 164 7.60 20.21 -20.72
N VAL A 165 7.87 21.51 -20.83
CA VAL A 165 7.98 22.40 -19.66
C VAL A 165 6.92 23.48 -19.80
N ALA A 166 5.90 23.41 -18.95
CA ALA A 166 4.84 24.40 -18.86
C ALA A 166 5.12 25.36 -17.70
N MET A 167 4.95 26.65 -17.92
CA MET A 167 5.26 27.66 -16.92
C MET A 167 4.15 28.71 -16.84
N ALA A 168 3.86 29.22 -15.66
CA ALA A 168 2.84 30.25 -15.48
C ALA A 168 3.21 31.22 -14.36
N GLU A 169 2.77 32.46 -14.50
CA GLU A 169 2.91 33.50 -13.48
C GLU A 169 1.56 33.79 -12.83
N VAL A 170 1.56 33.87 -11.50
CA VAL A 170 0.40 34.21 -10.69
C VAL A 170 0.60 35.61 -10.14
N SER A 171 -0.13 36.58 -10.70
CA SER A 171 -0.07 37.99 -10.31
C SER A 171 -1.03 38.37 -9.19
N GLN A 172 -1.98 37.48 -8.86
CA GLN A 172 -2.97 37.67 -7.79
C GLN A 172 -3.08 36.41 -6.96
N LEU A 173 -3.07 36.55 -5.63
CA LEU A 173 -3.20 35.45 -4.70
C LEU A 173 -4.35 35.73 -3.74
N ALA A 174 -5.28 34.78 -3.64
CA ALA A 174 -6.38 34.83 -2.69
C ALA A 174 -6.43 33.49 -1.95
N ALA A 175 -6.19 33.52 -0.64
CA ALA A 175 -6.27 32.34 0.22
C ALA A 175 -7.71 32.14 0.69
N VAL A 176 -8.27 30.95 0.44
CA VAL A 176 -9.56 30.55 0.97
C VAL A 176 -9.31 29.72 2.22
N ARG A 177 -9.90 30.12 3.36
CA ARG A 177 -9.74 29.44 4.66
C ARG A 177 -11.08 28.98 5.21
N ASP A 178 -11.08 27.92 6.02
CA ASP A 178 -12.27 27.40 6.71
C ASP A 178 -12.61 28.23 7.96
N ALA A 179 -13.71 27.85 8.64
CA ALA A 179 -14.16 28.52 9.87
C ALA A 179 -13.14 28.43 11.03
N ASN A 180 -12.16 27.53 10.95
CA ASN A 180 -11.09 27.34 11.93
C ASN A 180 -9.76 27.97 11.47
N GLY A 181 -9.75 28.71 10.35
CA GLY A 181 -8.56 29.37 9.80
C GLY A 181 -7.62 28.47 8.98
N ARG A 182 -7.97 27.20 8.74
CA ARG A 182 -7.16 26.28 7.91
C ARG A 182 -7.29 26.62 6.43
N LEU A 183 -6.20 26.55 5.68
CA LEU A 183 -6.25 26.78 4.24
C LEU A 183 -7.07 25.68 3.54
N ILE A 184 -8.09 26.10 2.81
CA ILE A 184 -8.89 25.25 1.91
C ILE A 184 -8.33 25.29 0.49
N GLY A 185 -7.76 26.41 0.04
CA GLY A 185 -7.16 26.48 -1.28
C GLY A 185 -6.61 27.84 -1.71
N LEU A 186 -5.92 27.82 -2.85
CA LEU A 186 -5.34 28.99 -3.51
C LEU A 186 -5.82 29.03 -4.98
N PRO A 187 -7.06 29.48 -5.26
CA PRO A 187 -7.70 29.28 -6.55
C PRO A 187 -6.91 29.79 -7.76
N HIS A 188 -6.17 30.90 -7.61
CA HIS A 188 -5.35 31.46 -8.68
C HIS A 188 -4.09 30.63 -8.97
N ALA A 189 -3.43 30.10 -7.93
CA ALA A 189 -2.26 29.24 -8.09
C ALA A 189 -2.67 27.84 -8.57
N GLU A 190 -3.76 27.29 -8.03
CA GLU A 190 -4.37 26.03 -8.47
C GLU A 190 -4.72 26.10 -9.97
N ARG A 191 -5.41 27.16 -10.41
CA ARG A 191 -5.75 27.37 -11.82
C ARG A 191 -4.53 27.51 -12.73
N ALA A 192 -3.46 28.16 -12.26
CA ALA A 192 -2.23 28.29 -13.03
C ALA A 192 -1.56 26.93 -13.27
N VAL A 193 -1.51 26.08 -12.23
CA VAL A 193 -1.03 24.70 -12.36
C VAL A 193 -1.95 23.88 -13.26
N GLU A 194 -3.27 23.95 -13.09
CA GLU A 194 -4.26 23.26 -13.92
C GLU A 194 -4.10 23.59 -15.41
N ASN A 195 -3.98 24.88 -15.75
CA ASN A 195 -3.80 25.31 -17.14
C ASN A 195 -2.47 24.81 -17.74
N CYS A 196 -1.41 24.74 -16.92
CA CYS A 196 -0.13 24.17 -17.34
C CYS A 196 -0.25 22.66 -17.62
N LEU A 197 -0.85 21.92 -16.69
CA LEU A 197 -1.08 20.48 -16.80
C LEU A 197 -1.96 20.15 -18.01
N GLU A 198 -3.03 20.91 -18.23
CA GLU A 198 -3.92 20.73 -19.38
C GLU A 198 -3.21 21.01 -20.71
N SER A 199 -2.33 22.01 -20.75
CA SER A 199 -1.50 22.30 -21.94
C SER A 199 -0.55 21.13 -22.27
N ILE A 200 0.04 20.51 -21.25
CA ILE A 200 0.88 19.31 -21.41
C ILE A 200 0.02 18.13 -21.89
N ARG A 201 -1.12 17.86 -21.23
CA ARG A 201 -2.05 16.77 -21.60
C ARG A 201 -2.50 16.88 -23.04
N ARG A 202 -2.96 18.05 -23.46
CA ARG A 202 -3.43 18.31 -24.83
C ARG A 202 -2.32 18.05 -25.85
N THR A 203 -1.10 18.51 -25.57
CA THR A 203 0.06 18.30 -26.46
C THR A 203 0.44 16.83 -26.55
N ARG A 204 0.46 16.10 -25.42
CA ARG A 204 0.73 14.65 -25.40
C ARG A 204 -0.34 13.88 -26.18
N ALA A 205 -1.61 14.18 -25.94
CA ALA A 205 -2.75 13.55 -26.63
C ALA A 205 -2.68 13.77 -28.16
N ALA A 206 -2.41 15.00 -28.60
CA ALA A 206 -2.27 15.32 -30.02
C ALA A 206 -1.12 14.57 -30.73
N ARG A 207 -0.13 14.10 -29.98
CA ARG A 207 1.06 13.39 -30.49
C ARG A 207 0.94 11.86 -30.39
N GLY A 208 -0.18 11.33 -29.89
CA GLY A 208 -0.43 9.88 -29.76
C GLY A 208 0.72 9.14 -29.05
N THR A 209 1.20 8.06 -29.65
CA THR A 209 2.27 7.20 -29.10
C THR A 209 3.60 7.92 -28.89
N THR A 210 3.88 9.01 -29.61
CA THR A 210 5.10 9.80 -29.36
C THR A 210 4.94 10.73 -28.16
N GLY A 211 3.72 11.24 -27.93
CA GLY A 211 3.38 12.04 -26.76
C GLY A 211 3.34 11.22 -25.48
N SER A 212 2.94 9.94 -25.55
CA SER A 212 2.93 9.03 -24.40
C SER A 212 4.34 8.65 -23.90
N ARG A 213 5.41 9.01 -24.63
CA ARG A 213 6.80 8.81 -24.21
C ARG A 213 7.39 10.03 -23.50
N LEU A 214 6.67 11.15 -23.47
CA LEU A 214 7.07 12.37 -22.75
C LEU A 214 6.63 12.21 -21.28
N ASP A 215 7.49 11.61 -20.47
CA ASP A 215 7.19 11.22 -19.07
C ASP A 215 7.96 12.05 -18.04
N MET A 216 8.76 13.02 -18.49
CA MET A 216 9.57 13.92 -17.65
C MET A 216 9.15 15.38 -17.81
N ASN A 217 7.85 15.63 -17.81
CA ASN A 217 7.36 16.98 -18.03
C ASN A 217 7.43 17.77 -16.71
N HIS A 218 7.69 19.07 -16.82
CA HIS A 218 7.80 19.96 -15.66
C HIS A 218 6.73 21.04 -15.71
N VAL A 219 6.21 21.42 -14.54
CA VAL A 219 5.35 22.59 -14.36
C VAL A 219 6.03 23.56 -13.40
N TRP A 220 6.32 24.78 -13.85
CA TRP A 220 6.94 25.82 -13.02
C TRP A 220 6.02 27.02 -12.87
N VAL A 221 5.59 27.30 -11.64
CA VAL A 221 4.71 28.42 -11.33
C VAL A 221 5.46 29.43 -10.46
N TYR A 222 5.43 30.70 -10.86
CA TYR A 222 5.94 31.80 -10.04
C TYR A 222 4.78 32.60 -9.47
N VAL A 223 4.76 32.74 -8.15
CA VAL A 223 3.75 33.52 -7.41
C VAL A 223 4.36 34.85 -7.01
N TRP A 224 3.84 35.93 -7.59
CA TRP A 224 4.35 37.28 -7.34
C TRP A 224 3.98 37.80 -5.94
N PRO A 225 2.71 37.72 -5.49
CA PRO A 225 2.34 38.25 -4.18
C PRO A 225 3.04 37.50 -3.04
N GLU A 226 3.21 38.20 -1.92
CA GLU A 226 3.69 37.60 -0.68
C GLU A 226 2.74 36.50 -0.18
N ILE A 227 3.32 35.36 0.18
CA ILE A 227 2.62 34.14 0.55
C ILE A 227 2.65 33.98 2.07
N GLU A 228 1.49 34.13 2.71
CA GLU A 228 1.31 33.86 4.14
C GLU A 228 0.76 32.44 4.35
N LEU A 229 1.66 31.45 4.40
CA LEU A 229 1.33 30.02 4.54
C LEU A 229 2.21 29.34 5.61
N ASP A 230 1.59 28.45 6.39
CA ASP A 230 2.29 27.50 7.27
C ASP A 230 2.68 26.23 6.49
N LEU A 231 3.70 25.49 6.95
CA LEU A 231 4.09 24.19 6.40
C LEU A 231 2.94 23.17 6.38
N ARG A 232 2.02 23.23 7.36
CA ARG A 232 0.83 22.37 7.40
C ARG A 232 -0.15 22.65 6.27
N ASP A 233 -0.24 23.91 5.81
CA ASP A 233 -1.10 24.30 4.69
C ASP A 233 -0.59 23.74 3.35
N VAL A 234 0.73 23.49 3.22
CA VAL A 234 1.35 22.89 2.03
C VAL A 234 0.90 21.45 1.80
N MET A 235 0.72 20.67 2.88
CA MET A 235 0.22 19.28 2.82
C MET A 235 -1.23 19.19 2.30
N THR A 236 -2.05 20.22 2.56
CA THR A 236 -3.41 20.30 2.03
C THR A 236 -3.42 20.51 0.52
N LEU A 237 -2.46 21.28 -0.01
CA LEU A 237 -2.32 21.50 -1.46
C LEU A 237 -1.89 20.23 -2.21
N GLN A 238 -1.09 19.36 -1.58
CA GLN A 238 -0.64 18.08 -2.17
C GLN A 238 -1.80 17.22 -2.66
N HIS A 239 -2.88 17.11 -1.88
CA HIS A 239 -4.05 16.28 -2.22
C HIS A 239 -4.81 16.79 -3.45
N LYS A 240 -4.75 18.09 -3.74
CA LYS A 240 -5.39 18.67 -4.93
C LYS A 240 -4.53 18.55 -6.19
N ILE A 241 -3.21 18.62 -6.03
CA ILE A 241 -2.26 18.54 -7.14
C ILE A 241 -2.06 17.09 -7.60
N THR A 242 -2.06 16.13 -6.68
CA THR A 242 -1.81 14.69 -6.96
C THR A 242 -2.73 14.10 -8.05
N PRO A 243 -4.08 14.23 -7.97
CA PRO A 243 -4.97 13.70 -9.00
C PRO A 243 -4.80 14.37 -10.38
N LEU A 244 -4.25 15.59 -10.39
CA LEU A 244 -4.02 16.35 -11.62
C LEU A 244 -2.69 15.96 -12.29
N SER A 245 -1.71 15.46 -11.54
CA SER A 245 -0.44 14.95 -12.09
C SER A 245 -0.52 13.49 -12.54
N ASP A 246 -1.45 12.70 -12.02
CA ASP A 246 -1.57 11.28 -12.39
C ASP A 246 -1.86 11.08 -13.88
N GLY A 247 -1.08 10.21 -14.54
CA GLY A 247 -1.20 9.92 -15.98
C GLY A 247 -0.66 11.00 -16.93
N THR A 248 -0.15 12.12 -16.40
CA THR A 248 0.32 13.25 -17.23
C THR A 248 1.81 13.24 -17.56
N GLY A 249 2.57 12.28 -17.03
CA GLY A 249 4.01 12.16 -17.24
C GLY A 249 4.77 13.34 -16.64
N ILE A 250 4.35 13.81 -15.47
CA ILE A 250 4.93 14.96 -14.78
C ILE A 250 5.97 14.45 -13.79
N GLU A 251 7.19 14.94 -13.93
CA GLU A 251 8.27 14.67 -12.98
C GLU A 251 8.18 15.60 -11.78
N GLU A 252 7.86 16.87 -12.04
CA GLU A 252 7.89 17.93 -11.04
C GLU A 252 6.82 18.98 -11.30
N VAL A 253 6.12 19.39 -10.23
CA VAL A 253 5.43 20.68 -10.15
C VAL A 253 6.15 21.53 -9.10
N LEU A 254 6.72 22.65 -9.54
CA LEU A 254 7.46 23.58 -8.69
C LEU A 254 6.71 24.92 -8.63
N ALA A 255 6.33 25.34 -7.42
CA ALA A 255 5.73 26.65 -7.17
C ALA A 255 6.68 27.51 -6.34
N GLU A 256 7.22 28.58 -6.92
CA GLU A 256 8.13 29.51 -6.27
C GLU A 256 7.40 30.79 -5.84
N GLY A 257 7.75 31.34 -4.68
CA GLY A 257 7.27 32.64 -4.24
C GLY A 257 7.99 33.16 -3.00
N THR A 258 7.60 34.35 -2.55
CA THR A 258 8.14 34.97 -1.32
C THR A 258 7.22 34.65 -0.16
N PHE A 259 7.71 33.92 0.84
CA PHE A 259 6.95 33.52 2.02
C PHE A 259 7.19 34.51 3.16
N VAL A 260 6.11 34.87 3.85
CA VAL A 260 6.13 35.82 4.98
C VAL A 260 5.46 35.16 6.17
N ARG A 261 6.08 35.27 7.35
CA ARG A 261 5.49 34.82 8.62
C ARG A 261 5.67 35.90 9.68
N PRO A 262 4.80 35.94 10.71
CA PRO A 262 5.04 36.77 11.88
C PRO A 262 6.44 36.49 12.44
N ASP A 263 7.20 37.55 12.71
CA ASP A 263 8.54 37.52 13.34
C ASP A 263 9.71 36.93 12.52
N THR A 264 9.56 36.73 11.20
CA THR A 264 10.66 36.34 10.30
C THR A 264 10.76 37.23 9.07
N ALA A 265 11.97 37.41 8.55
CA ALA A 265 12.19 38.16 7.31
C ALA A 265 11.55 37.42 6.11
N PRO A 266 10.97 38.14 5.13
CA PRO A 266 10.46 37.54 3.90
C PRO A 266 11.53 36.66 3.24
N THR A 267 11.20 35.40 2.98
CA THR A 267 12.13 34.39 2.47
C THR A 267 11.61 33.80 1.18
N LYS A 268 12.43 33.75 0.13
CA LYS A 268 12.07 33.04 -1.11
C LYS A 268 12.18 31.54 -0.90
N LEU A 269 11.10 30.81 -1.21
CA LEU A 269 11.06 29.35 -1.12
C LEU A 269 10.33 28.79 -2.34
N ALA A 270 10.56 27.51 -2.61
CA ALA A 270 9.81 26.75 -3.60
C ALA A 270 9.14 25.54 -2.96
N ILE A 271 7.88 25.31 -3.33
CA ILE A 271 7.14 24.09 -3.01
C ILE A 271 7.29 23.16 -4.20
N ARG A 272 7.93 22.00 -3.99
CA ARG A 272 8.14 20.96 -4.98
C ARG A 272 7.22 19.77 -4.72
N PHE A 273 6.33 19.49 -5.67
CA PHE A 273 5.59 18.23 -5.76
C PHE A 273 6.26 17.31 -6.77
N HIS A 274 6.59 16.08 -6.37
CA HIS A 274 7.30 15.12 -7.20
C HIS A 274 6.84 13.69 -6.92
N ALA A 275 7.02 12.78 -7.88
CA ALA A 275 6.72 11.38 -7.67
C ALA A 275 7.69 10.77 -6.63
N LYS A 276 7.14 10.16 -5.57
CA LYS A 276 7.86 9.34 -4.61
C LYS A 276 7.76 7.86 -5.01
N PRO A 277 8.89 7.17 -5.27
CA PRO A 277 8.89 5.77 -5.66
C PRO A 277 8.08 4.90 -4.70
N GLY A 278 7.05 4.21 -5.21
CA GLY A 278 6.22 3.29 -4.44
C GLY A 278 5.22 3.91 -3.46
N SER A 279 5.04 5.24 -3.45
CA SER A 279 4.14 5.95 -2.52
C SER A 279 3.32 7.10 -3.14
N GLY A 280 3.31 7.25 -4.46
CA GLY A 280 2.54 8.32 -5.14
C GLY A 280 3.30 9.65 -5.24
N VAL A 281 2.66 10.79 -4.96
CA VAL A 281 3.26 12.14 -5.06
C VAL A 281 3.63 12.64 -3.66
N ALA A 282 4.84 13.18 -3.48
CA ALA A 282 5.30 13.82 -2.27
C ALA A 282 5.48 15.34 -2.45
N ALA A 283 5.29 16.10 -1.37
CA ALA A 283 5.53 17.54 -1.33
C ALA A 283 6.75 17.86 -0.45
N SER A 284 7.58 18.80 -0.88
CA SER A 284 8.75 19.28 -0.15
C SER A 284 8.89 20.80 -0.28
N VAL A 285 9.39 21.46 0.76
CA VAL A 285 9.72 22.90 0.73
C VAL A 285 11.23 23.03 0.67
N VAL A 286 11.72 23.65 -0.39
CA VAL A 286 13.14 23.76 -0.72
C VAL A 286 13.49 25.21 -1.08
N PRO A 287 14.78 25.60 -1.04
CA PRO A 287 15.22 26.84 -1.67
C PRO A 287 14.86 26.87 -3.16
N PRO A 288 14.61 28.06 -3.76
CA PRO A 288 14.45 28.18 -5.20
C PRO A 288 15.66 27.60 -5.94
N PRO A 289 15.46 26.86 -7.05
CA PRO A 289 16.57 26.28 -7.80
C PRO A 289 17.51 27.35 -8.37
N ASP A 290 18.81 27.14 -8.19
CA ASP A 290 19.92 28.00 -8.64
C ASP A 290 20.83 27.31 -9.66
N GLU A 291 20.50 26.06 -10.05
CA GLU A 291 21.20 25.29 -11.09
C GLU A 291 20.36 25.03 -12.35
N PRO A 292 21.02 24.87 -13.52
CA PRO A 292 20.36 24.41 -14.74
C PRO A 292 19.72 23.02 -14.59
N LEU A 293 18.59 22.81 -15.26
CA LEU A 293 18.00 21.49 -15.42
C LEU A 293 18.97 20.61 -16.22
N GLN A 294 19.34 19.46 -15.67
CA GLN A 294 20.28 18.54 -16.32
C GLN A 294 19.57 17.55 -17.25
N PRO A 295 20.19 17.18 -18.39
CA PRO A 295 19.77 16.06 -19.22
C PRO A 295 19.73 14.74 -18.43
N LEU A 296 18.97 13.78 -18.94
CA LEU A 296 18.90 12.44 -18.39
C LEU A 296 20.26 11.74 -18.45
N ASP A 297 20.72 11.29 -17.29
CA ASP A 297 21.84 10.34 -17.20
C ASP A 297 21.36 8.88 -17.41
N ASP A 298 22.32 7.97 -17.55
CA ASP A 298 22.05 6.55 -17.81
C ASP A 298 21.18 5.90 -16.72
N TYR A 299 21.37 6.29 -15.46
CA TYR A 299 20.62 5.74 -14.33
C TYR A 299 19.17 6.23 -14.34
N ALA A 300 18.94 7.53 -14.49
CA ALA A 300 17.61 8.10 -14.59
C ALA A 300 16.84 7.55 -15.79
N ALA A 301 17.53 7.27 -16.91
CA ALA A 301 16.93 6.57 -18.05
C ALA A 301 16.47 5.13 -17.72
N GLN A 302 17.20 4.40 -16.86
CA GLN A 302 16.77 3.10 -16.34
C GLN A 302 15.54 3.22 -15.43
N VAL A 303 15.52 4.21 -14.52
CA VAL A 303 14.39 4.47 -13.62
C VAL A 303 13.11 4.75 -14.42
N ILE A 304 13.21 5.61 -15.44
CA ILE A 304 12.07 5.94 -16.31
C ILE A 304 11.60 4.74 -17.11
N ARG A 305 12.52 3.89 -17.59
CA ARG A 305 12.16 2.67 -18.31
C ARG A 305 11.35 1.71 -17.43
N ALA A 306 11.68 1.58 -16.15
CA ALA A 306 10.88 0.82 -15.19
C ALA A 306 9.52 1.48 -14.95
N ARG A 307 9.50 2.80 -14.72
CA ARG A 307 8.27 3.57 -14.46
C ARG A 307 7.28 3.49 -15.63
N ARG A 308 7.74 3.52 -16.87
CA ARG A 308 6.91 3.34 -18.08
C ARG A 308 6.18 2.00 -18.14
N ARG A 309 6.63 1.00 -17.39
CA ARG A 309 5.98 -0.30 -17.25
C ARG A 309 5.09 -0.38 -16.01
N GLY A 310 4.91 0.73 -15.29
CA GLY A 310 4.21 0.78 -14.00
C GLY A 310 5.03 0.19 -12.84
N LEU A 311 6.35 0.07 -12.98
CA LEU A 311 7.21 -0.61 -12.02
C LEU A 311 8.18 0.35 -11.34
N VAL A 312 8.58 0.04 -10.11
CA VAL A 312 9.62 0.78 -9.39
C VAL A 312 10.98 0.15 -9.67
N TYR A 313 11.99 0.97 -9.95
CA TYR A 313 13.35 0.46 -10.12
C TYR A 313 13.96 0.12 -8.75
N PRO A 314 14.49 -1.10 -8.51
CA PRO A 314 14.81 -1.56 -7.15
C PRO A 314 15.77 -0.68 -6.35
N TYR A 315 16.74 -0.03 -7.00
CA TYR A 315 17.68 0.86 -6.32
C TYR A 315 17.00 2.11 -5.73
N GLU A 316 15.86 2.54 -6.29
CA GLU A 316 15.05 3.65 -5.75
C GLU A 316 14.38 3.31 -4.41
N LEU A 317 14.35 2.03 -4.03
CA LEU A 317 13.80 1.59 -2.75
C LEU A 317 14.84 1.61 -1.63
N SER A 318 16.12 1.88 -1.92
CA SER A 318 17.21 1.71 -0.93
C SER A 318 16.99 2.49 0.37
N GLU A 319 16.60 3.77 0.27
CA GLU A 319 16.30 4.60 1.43
C GLU A 319 15.05 4.13 2.19
N THR A 320 13.99 3.77 1.46
CA THR A 320 12.74 3.26 2.05
C THR A 320 13.00 1.95 2.80
N LEU A 321 13.77 1.04 2.21
CA LEU A 321 14.13 -0.24 2.80
C LEU A 321 15.04 -0.06 4.00
N ALA A 322 16.05 0.81 3.94
CA ALA A 322 16.93 1.07 5.06
C ALA A 322 16.19 1.77 6.21
N GLY A 323 15.27 2.68 5.90
CA GLY A 323 14.61 3.54 6.88
C GLY A 323 15.57 4.52 7.56
N PRO A 324 15.05 5.41 8.43
CA PRO A 324 15.86 6.42 9.11
C PRO A 324 16.97 5.79 9.97
N GLY A 325 18.21 6.19 9.73
CA GLY A 325 19.38 5.68 10.47
C GLY A 325 19.81 4.25 10.10
N GLY A 326 19.14 3.63 9.13
CA GLY A 326 19.49 2.32 8.63
C GLY A 326 20.53 2.34 7.51
N THR A 327 20.86 1.15 7.02
CA THR A 327 21.86 0.97 5.96
C THR A 327 21.42 -0.10 4.97
N MET A 328 21.72 0.11 3.70
CA MET A 328 21.63 -0.91 2.66
C MET A 328 22.99 -1.07 1.99
N VAL A 329 23.46 -2.31 1.91
CA VAL A 329 24.72 -2.67 1.25
C VAL A 329 24.40 -3.64 0.11
N GLU A 330 24.82 -3.29 -1.10
CA GLU A 330 24.64 -4.17 -2.25
C GLU A 330 25.56 -5.40 -2.17
N LEU A 331 25.01 -6.56 -2.51
CA LEU A 331 25.70 -7.84 -2.53
C LEU A 331 25.75 -8.42 -3.94
N ASP A 332 26.87 -9.06 -4.28
CA ASP A 332 27.01 -9.83 -5.52
C ASP A 332 27.90 -11.05 -5.30
N LEU A 333 27.93 -11.97 -6.27
CA LEU A 333 28.75 -13.18 -6.23
C LEU A 333 30.24 -12.81 -6.10
N ASP A 334 30.93 -13.47 -5.18
CA ASP A 334 32.39 -13.35 -5.04
C ASP A 334 33.08 -13.98 -6.27
N PRO A 335 33.82 -13.19 -7.07
CA PRO A 335 34.51 -13.71 -8.24
C PRO A 335 35.69 -14.63 -7.89
N ASN A 336 36.12 -14.69 -6.62
CA ASN A 336 37.29 -15.43 -6.17
C ASN A 336 36.94 -16.80 -5.54
N VAL A 337 35.68 -17.24 -5.61
CA VAL A 337 35.28 -18.57 -5.14
C VAL A 337 36.03 -19.63 -5.95
N ALA A 338 36.68 -20.57 -5.26
CA ALA A 338 37.41 -21.67 -5.89
C ALA A 338 36.48 -22.53 -6.75
N ALA A 339 36.99 -23.04 -7.88
CA ALA A 339 36.20 -23.92 -8.74
C ALA A 339 35.67 -25.14 -7.98
N GLY A 340 34.35 -25.34 -8.00
CA GLY A 340 33.67 -26.43 -7.30
C GLY A 340 33.26 -26.13 -5.85
N ALA A 341 33.64 -24.98 -5.29
CA ALA A 341 33.10 -24.50 -4.00
C ALA A 341 31.73 -23.84 -4.19
N PRO A 342 30.85 -23.83 -3.17
CA PRO A 342 29.57 -23.15 -3.25
C PRO A 342 29.77 -21.65 -3.40
N ASP A 343 28.90 -21.03 -4.21
CA ASP A 343 28.86 -19.59 -4.39
C ASP A 343 28.64 -18.85 -3.06
N ARG A 344 29.23 -17.66 -2.94
CA ARG A 344 29.02 -16.77 -1.79
C ARG A 344 28.77 -15.35 -2.26
N LEU A 345 27.93 -14.64 -1.51
CA LEU A 345 27.72 -13.20 -1.71
C LEU A 345 28.71 -12.40 -0.87
N ILE A 346 29.25 -11.34 -1.47
CA ILE A 346 30.11 -10.34 -0.80
C ILE A 346 29.58 -8.93 -1.06
N GLU A 347 29.94 -8.00 -0.19
CA GLU A 347 29.69 -6.57 -0.42
C GLU A 347 30.40 -6.10 -1.70
N VAL A 348 29.67 -5.34 -2.52
CA VAL A 348 30.22 -4.70 -3.71
C VAL A 348 30.05 -3.18 -3.66
N LYS A 349 31.08 -2.46 -4.08
CA LYS A 349 31.05 -0.99 -4.21
C LYS A 349 30.97 -0.63 -5.69
N ARG A 350 29.75 -0.43 -6.18
CA ARG A 350 29.45 0.02 -7.55
C ARG A 350 28.38 1.10 -7.55
N ARG A 351 28.25 1.82 -8.67
CA ARG A 351 27.13 2.76 -8.84
C ARG A 351 25.82 1.98 -9.00
N PRO A 352 24.70 2.48 -8.45
CA PRO A 352 23.37 1.91 -8.69
C PRO A 352 23.08 1.70 -10.19
N GLY A 353 22.34 0.64 -10.49
CA GLY A 353 21.94 0.27 -11.86
C GLY A 353 22.99 -0.44 -12.72
N GLN A 354 24.15 -0.76 -12.13
CA GLN A 354 25.25 -1.49 -12.78
C GLN A 354 25.26 -2.99 -12.43
N ASN A 355 24.18 -3.55 -11.88
CA ASN A 355 24.01 -4.98 -11.69
C ASN A 355 24.16 -5.73 -13.01
N LYS A 356 24.79 -6.91 -12.96
CA LYS A 356 25.04 -7.74 -14.16
C LYS A 356 23.93 -8.75 -14.44
N ALA A 357 23.20 -9.16 -13.40
CA ALA A 357 22.12 -10.13 -13.46
C ALA A 357 20.75 -9.47 -13.29
N GLY A 358 19.68 -10.17 -13.68
CA GLY A 358 18.29 -9.76 -13.52
C GLY A 358 17.76 -9.82 -12.09
N ILE A 359 18.62 -10.11 -11.11
CA ILE A 359 18.30 -10.05 -9.68
C ILE A 359 19.35 -9.23 -8.93
N ILE A 360 18.88 -8.39 -8.02
CA ILE A 360 19.67 -7.56 -7.14
C ILE A 360 19.55 -8.14 -5.72
N ALA A 361 20.68 -8.27 -5.03
CA ALA A 361 20.73 -8.72 -3.65
C ALA A 361 21.33 -7.60 -2.77
N GLY A 362 20.83 -7.45 -1.56
CA GLY A 362 21.37 -6.49 -0.60
C GLY A 362 21.22 -6.96 0.84
N LEU A 363 22.16 -6.58 1.70
CA LEU A 363 22.01 -6.67 3.15
C LEU A 363 21.41 -5.36 3.64
N VAL A 364 20.22 -5.41 4.21
CA VAL A 364 19.53 -4.23 4.73
C VAL A 364 19.37 -4.32 6.23
N THR A 365 19.64 -3.21 6.91
CA THR A 365 19.47 -3.04 8.36
C THR A 365 18.55 -1.85 8.60
N THR A 366 17.43 -2.08 9.28
CA THR A 366 16.42 -1.05 9.56
C THR A 366 16.19 -0.92 11.06
N PRO A 367 16.73 0.14 11.70
CA PRO A 367 16.47 0.46 13.09
C PRO A 367 14.97 0.69 13.34
N THR A 368 14.47 0.15 14.44
CA THR A 368 13.15 0.46 14.98
C THR A 368 13.27 0.83 16.45
N SER A 369 12.19 1.31 17.06
CA SER A 369 12.16 1.58 18.51
C SER A 369 12.40 0.31 19.34
N LEU A 370 11.92 -0.85 18.86
CA LEU A 370 12.08 -2.14 19.54
C LEU A 370 13.43 -2.81 19.25
N TYR A 371 13.99 -2.56 18.06
CA TYR A 371 15.28 -3.06 17.62
C TYR A 371 16.17 -1.89 17.16
N PRO A 372 16.73 -1.11 18.09
CA PRO A 372 17.63 -0.01 17.75
C PRO A 372 18.90 -0.50 17.04
N GLU A 373 19.31 -1.76 17.24
CA GLU A 373 20.39 -2.44 16.52
C GLU A 373 20.06 -2.68 15.04
N GLY A 374 18.77 -2.63 14.70
CA GLY A 374 18.24 -2.80 13.36
C GLY A 374 17.80 -4.22 13.04
N ILE A 375 16.63 -4.31 12.39
CA ILE A 375 16.14 -5.53 11.76
C ILE A 375 17.01 -5.78 10.52
N ARG A 376 17.84 -6.81 10.60
CA ARG A 376 18.75 -7.22 9.52
C ARG A 376 18.07 -8.27 8.66
N ARG A 377 18.17 -8.14 7.34
CA ARG A 377 17.65 -9.11 6.37
C ARG A 377 18.39 -9.07 5.05
N ILE A 378 18.31 -10.16 4.31
CA ILE A 378 18.77 -10.21 2.94
C ILE A 378 17.60 -9.88 2.02
N VAL A 379 17.72 -8.78 1.29
CA VAL A 379 16.71 -8.32 0.32
C VAL A 379 17.07 -8.82 -1.07
N LEU A 380 16.09 -9.39 -1.76
CA LEU A 380 16.16 -9.77 -3.17
C LEU A 380 15.14 -8.98 -3.98
N SER A 381 15.54 -8.48 -5.15
CA SER A 381 14.64 -7.73 -6.05
C SER A 381 14.89 -8.08 -7.50
N GLY A 382 13.82 -8.38 -8.24
CA GLY A 382 13.90 -8.58 -9.69
C GLY A 382 14.16 -7.25 -10.41
N ASP A 383 15.09 -7.23 -11.37
CA ASP A 383 15.36 -6.05 -12.18
C ASP A 383 14.41 -6.01 -13.40
N PRO A 384 13.47 -5.05 -13.45
CA PRO A 384 12.52 -4.95 -14.56
C PRO A 384 13.21 -4.64 -15.89
N ASN A 385 14.37 -3.99 -15.89
CA ASN A 385 15.09 -3.61 -17.10
C ASN A 385 15.91 -4.77 -17.70
N ARG A 386 16.09 -5.88 -16.97
CA ARG A 386 16.82 -7.07 -17.43
C ARG A 386 15.89 -8.27 -17.58
N GLY A 387 15.31 -8.40 -18.77
CA GLY A 387 14.41 -9.51 -19.09
C GLY A 387 13.15 -9.58 -18.22
N LEU A 388 12.73 -8.45 -17.62
CA LEU A 388 11.65 -8.43 -16.62
C LEU A 388 11.91 -9.41 -15.46
N GLY A 389 13.15 -9.45 -14.95
CA GLY A 389 13.55 -10.40 -13.91
C GLY A 389 13.48 -11.86 -14.35
N ALA A 390 13.66 -12.15 -15.65
CA ALA A 390 13.79 -13.52 -16.12
C ALA A 390 14.95 -14.22 -15.41
N VAL A 391 14.74 -15.47 -15.01
CA VAL A 391 15.73 -16.23 -14.24
C VAL A 391 16.45 -17.25 -15.10
N ALA A 392 17.78 -17.22 -15.04
CA ALA A 392 18.69 -18.19 -15.61
C ALA A 392 19.75 -18.55 -14.55
N GLU A 393 20.80 -19.28 -14.96
CA GLU A 393 21.94 -19.59 -14.07
C GLU A 393 22.40 -18.40 -13.21
N PRO A 394 22.69 -17.20 -13.77
CA PRO A 394 23.25 -16.12 -12.98
C PRO A 394 22.32 -15.63 -11.86
N GLU A 395 21.01 -15.60 -12.10
CA GLU A 395 20.01 -15.21 -11.11
C GLU A 395 19.83 -16.30 -10.05
N CYS A 396 19.70 -17.57 -10.46
CA CYS A 396 19.54 -18.69 -9.56
C CYS A 396 20.73 -18.86 -8.61
N ARG A 397 21.96 -18.68 -9.09
CA ARG A 397 23.17 -18.71 -8.25
C ARG A 397 23.15 -17.64 -7.16
N ARG A 398 22.68 -16.42 -7.47
CA ARG A 398 22.52 -15.34 -6.49
C ARG A 398 21.43 -15.64 -5.47
N ILE A 399 20.31 -16.22 -5.90
CA ILE A 399 19.22 -16.63 -5.00
C ILE A 399 19.71 -17.69 -4.01
N ILE A 400 20.41 -18.71 -4.50
CA ILE A 400 20.98 -19.78 -3.66
C ILE A 400 21.99 -19.20 -2.66
N ALA A 401 22.95 -18.41 -3.13
CA ALA A 401 23.96 -17.78 -2.27
C ALA A 401 23.35 -16.79 -1.25
N ALA A 402 22.24 -16.12 -1.60
CA ALA A 402 21.49 -15.28 -0.67
C ALA A 402 20.82 -16.10 0.44
N LEU A 403 20.21 -17.24 0.11
CA LEU A 403 19.62 -18.17 1.09
C LEU A 403 20.69 -18.76 2.02
N ASP A 404 21.88 -19.06 1.48
CA ASP A 404 23.02 -19.51 2.27
C ASP A 404 23.53 -18.44 3.23
N LEU A 405 23.71 -17.21 2.74
CA LEU A 405 24.12 -16.08 3.58
C LEU A 405 23.07 -15.76 4.66
N ALA A 406 21.78 -15.80 4.32
CA ALA A 406 20.70 -15.59 5.27
C ALA A 406 20.70 -16.66 6.38
N ALA A 407 20.93 -17.92 6.01
CA ALA A 407 21.07 -19.02 6.98
C ALA A 407 22.32 -18.84 7.87
N GLU A 408 23.46 -18.43 7.30
CA GLU A 408 24.70 -18.16 8.04
C GLU A 408 24.53 -17.03 9.06
N LEU A 409 23.83 -15.97 8.67
CA LEU A 409 23.59 -14.79 9.52
C LEU A 409 22.41 -14.97 10.50
N GLY A 410 21.57 -15.98 10.31
CA GLY A 410 20.34 -16.18 11.09
C GLY A 410 19.30 -15.07 10.85
N VAL A 411 19.19 -14.57 9.62
CA VAL A 411 18.29 -13.46 9.25
C VAL A 411 17.26 -13.90 8.20
N PRO A 412 16.08 -13.24 8.13
CA PRO A 412 15.09 -13.55 7.10
C PRO A 412 15.52 -13.07 5.71
N ILE A 413 14.86 -13.64 4.69
CA ILE A 413 14.88 -13.14 3.31
C ILE A 413 13.64 -12.29 3.09
N GLU A 414 13.81 -11.15 2.43
CA GLU A 414 12.74 -10.29 1.97
C GLU A 414 12.83 -10.15 0.45
N TRP A 415 11.82 -10.60 -0.29
CA TRP A 415 11.88 -10.68 -1.73
C TRP A 415 10.79 -9.84 -2.40
N TYR A 416 11.20 -8.75 -3.05
CA TYR A 416 10.39 -7.97 -3.97
C TYR A 416 10.38 -8.67 -5.34
N THR A 417 9.40 -9.54 -5.51
CA THR A 417 9.30 -10.43 -6.64
C THR A 417 8.74 -9.72 -7.87
N LEU A 418 9.49 -9.83 -8.96
CA LEU A 418 9.10 -9.47 -10.32
C LEU A 418 9.87 -10.42 -11.25
N SER A 419 9.16 -11.26 -11.99
CA SER A 419 9.80 -12.21 -12.88
C SER A 419 8.91 -12.62 -14.05
N SER A 420 9.45 -12.59 -15.25
CA SER A 420 8.84 -13.20 -16.44
C SER A 420 9.05 -14.73 -16.53
N GLY A 421 9.59 -15.36 -15.48
CA GLY A 421 9.84 -16.79 -15.40
C GLY A 421 11.23 -17.18 -15.87
N ALA A 422 11.41 -18.47 -16.19
CA ALA A 422 12.67 -18.97 -16.72
C ALA A 422 13.02 -18.27 -18.04
N ARG A 423 14.30 -17.93 -18.24
CA ARG A 423 14.76 -17.26 -19.45
C ARG A 423 14.51 -18.13 -20.68
N ILE A 424 13.71 -17.62 -21.60
CA ILE A 424 13.48 -18.20 -22.92
C ILE A 424 14.46 -17.56 -23.91
N SER A 425 15.25 -18.38 -24.60
CA SER A 425 16.25 -17.94 -25.57
C SER A 425 16.34 -18.95 -26.72
N MET A 426 16.78 -18.50 -27.89
CA MET A 426 17.15 -19.41 -28.99
C MET A 426 18.50 -20.10 -28.74
N GLU A 427 19.30 -19.57 -27.80
CA GLU A 427 20.66 -20.02 -27.51
C GLU A 427 20.78 -20.81 -26.20
N SER A 428 19.71 -20.84 -25.38
CA SER A 428 19.69 -21.53 -24.09
C SER A 428 18.32 -22.12 -23.80
N GLY A 429 18.26 -23.29 -23.15
CA GLY A 429 17.02 -24.03 -22.90
C GLY A 429 16.93 -24.66 -21.51
N THR A 430 17.02 -25.99 -21.47
CA THR A 430 16.76 -26.80 -20.26
C THR A 430 17.79 -26.59 -19.15
N GLU A 431 19.01 -26.16 -19.47
CA GLU A 431 20.01 -25.80 -18.48
C GLU A 431 19.53 -24.67 -17.54
N ASN A 432 18.71 -23.73 -18.04
CA ASN A 432 18.08 -22.72 -17.18
C ASN A 432 17.04 -23.36 -16.24
N MET A 433 16.37 -24.43 -16.69
CA MET A 433 15.38 -25.16 -15.88
C MET A 433 16.04 -25.97 -14.76
N ASP A 434 17.22 -26.53 -15.00
CA ASP A 434 18.00 -27.22 -13.96
C ASP A 434 18.39 -26.25 -12.84
N TRP A 435 18.80 -25.03 -13.19
CA TRP A 435 19.08 -23.96 -12.22
C TRP A 435 17.83 -23.48 -11.49
N VAL A 436 16.68 -23.42 -12.17
CA VAL A 436 15.39 -23.14 -11.52
C VAL A 436 15.06 -24.23 -10.48
N GLY A 437 15.30 -25.50 -10.83
CA GLY A 437 15.15 -26.63 -9.91
C GLY A 437 16.12 -26.58 -8.72
N ALA A 438 17.37 -26.17 -8.96
CA ALA A 438 18.36 -25.99 -7.88
C ALA A 438 17.94 -24.88 -6.90
N ALA A 439 17.45 -23.75 -7.39
CA ALA A 439 16.92 -22.69 -6.55
C ALA A 439 15.68 -23.14 -5.75
N LEU A 440 14.75 -23.85 -6.41
CA LEU A 440 13.57 -24.44 -5.75
C LEU A 440 14.00 -25.37 -4.61
N ARG A 441 14.92 -26.30 -4.87
CA ARG A 441 15.45 -27.21 -3.85
C ARG A 441 15.98 -26.44 -2.65
N ARG A 442 16.79 -25.39 -2.88
CA ARG A 442 17.38 -24.63 -1.79
C ARG A 442 16.35 -23.85 -0.98
N ILE A 443 15.31 -23.32 -1.62
CA ILE A 443 14.16 -22.67 -0.95
C ILE A 443 13.45 -23.67 -0.03
N VAL A 444 13.17 -24.88 -0.52
CA VAL A 444 12.55 -25.95 0.27
C VAL A 444 13.41 -26.31 1.49
N GLU A 445 14.71 -26.54 1.29
CA GLU A 445 15.65 -26.84 2.38
C GLU A 445 15.73 -25.68 3.39
N PHE A 446 15.70 -24.42 2.93
CA PHE A 446 15.71 -23.23 3.79
C PHE A 446 14.45 -23.16 4.66
N THR A 447 13.26 -23.24 4.05
CA THR A 447 12.00 -23.06 4.79
C THR A 447 11.66 -24.24 5.68
N GLN A 448 11.98 -25.47 5.27
CA GLN A 448 11.85 -26.65 6.15
C GLN A 448 12.86 -26.62 7.31
N GLY A 449 14.01 -25.96 7.13
CA GLY A 449 14.95 -25.64 8.21
C GLY A 449 14.46 -24.57 9.18
N GLY A 450 13.29 -23.98 8.97
CA GLY A 450 12.71 -22.92 9.79
C GLY A 450 13.10 -21.50 9.34
N GLY A 451 13.81 -21.38 8.21
CA GLY A 451 14.13 -20.11 7.57
C GLY A 451 12.88 -19.40 7.06
N GLU A 452 12.86 -18.07 7.21
CA GLU A 452 11.72 -17.23 6.85
C GLU A 452 12.00 -16.47 5.55
N ILE A 453 11.09 -16.57 4.59
CA ILE A 453 11.13 -15.83 3.32
C ILE A 453 9.82 -15.04 3.20
N ASN A 454 9.92 -13.72 3.29
CA ASN A 454 8.80 -12.80 3.12
C ASN A 454 8.77 -12.30 1.68
N ILE A 455 7.59 -12.33 1.06
CA ILE A 455 7.39 -12.00 -0.35
C ILE A 455 6.52 -10.74 -0.47
N VAL A 456 6.99 -9.78 -1.25
CA VAL A 456 6.16 -8.71 -1.82
C VAL A 456 6.08 -8.95 -3.31
N VAL A 457 4.86 -9.08 -3.84
CA VAL A 457 4.66 -9.20 -5.28
C VAL A 457 4.65 -7.79 -5.87
N ALA A 458 5.78 -7.39 -6.45
CA ALA A 458 6.03 -6.02 -6.92
C ALA A 458 5.69 -5.81 -8.41
N GLY A 459 5.06 -6.82 -9.04
CA GLY A 459 4.53 -6.76 -10.40
C GLY A 459 4.04 -8.13 -10.85
N ILE A 460 4.25 -8.47 -12.13
CA ILE A 460 3.80 -9.76 -12.67
C ILE A 460 4.89 -10.82 -12.46
N ASN A 461 4.50 -11.92 -11.82
CA ASN A 461 5.31 -13.12 -11.63
C ASN A 461 4.78 -14.24 -12.51
N VAL A 462 5.65 -14.82 -13.34
CA VAL A 462 5.31 -15.90 -14.27
C VAL A 462 6.11 -17.17 -13.98
N GLY A 463 5.49 -18.34 -14.16
CA GLY A 463 6.18 -19.62 -14.22
C GLY A 463 6.80 -20.07 -12.90
N ALA A 464 8.14 -20.07 -12.81
CA ALA A 464 8.88 -20.57 -11.65
C ALA A 464 8.67 -19.72 -10.38
N GLN A 465 8.60 -18.39 -10.51
CA GLN A 465 8.52 -17.49 -9.37
C GLN A 465 7.26 -17.73 -8.50
N PRO A 466 6.05 -17.91 -9.04
CA PRO A 466 4.89 -18.32 -8.24
C PRO A 466 5.08 -19.61 -7.43
N TYR A 467 5.77 -20.62 -7.98
CA TYR A 467 6.09 -21.84 -7.22
C TYR A 467 7.07 -21.56 -6.08
N TRP A 468 8.10 -20.74 -6.31
CA TRP A 468 9.01 -20.31 -5.26
C TRP A 468 8.29 -19.51 -4.16
N ASN A 469 7.36 -18.63 -4.54
CA ASN A 469 6.51 -17.90 -3.60
C ASN A 469 5.64 -18.86 -2.77
N ALA A 470 5.18 -19.96 -3.37
CA ALA A 470 4.41 -20.98 -2.69
C ALA A 470 5.24 -21.76 -1.65
N GLU A 471 6.44 -22.20 -2.04
CA GLU A 471 7.38 -22.86 -1.12
C GLU A 471 7.90 -21.94 -0.02
N ALA A 472 7.89 -20.63 -0.26
CA ALA A 472 8.25 -19.60 0.71
C ALA A 472 7.16 -19.34 1.76
N THR A 473 5.88 -19.36 1.37
CA THR A 473 4.80 -18.73 2.19
C THR A 473 3.48 -19.49 2.26
N MET A 474 3.19 -20.44 1.35
CA MET A 474 1.84 -20.98 1.17
C MET A 474 1.62 -22.34 1.86
N LEU A 475 2.69 -23.12 2.04
CA LEU A 475 2.61 -24.47 2.60
C LEU A 475 2.51 -24.47 4.13
N MET A 476 2.11 -25.61 4.71
CA MET A 476 1.78 -25.71 6.14
C MET A 476 2.94 -25.34 7.07
N HIS A 477 4.19 -25.63 6.70
CA HIS A 477 5.38 -25.38 7.52
C HIS A 477 5.94 -23.96 7.38
N THR A 478 5.48 -23.19 6.39
CA THR A 478 6.07 -21.90 6.06
C THR A 478 5.74 -20.83 7.10
N ARG A 479 6.74 -20.01 7.43
CA ARG A 479 6.62 -18.91 8.39
C ARG A 479 6.38 -17.56 7.73
N GLY A 480 6.93 -17.38 6.53
CA GLY A 480 6.92 -16.13 5.80
C GLY A 480 5.53 -15.70 5.34
N ILE A 481 5.43 -14.41 5.01
CA ILE A 481 4.20 -13.77 4.56
C ILE A 481 4.28 -13.39 3.08
N LEU A 482 3.11 -13.30 2.45
CA LEU A 482 2.99 -12.81 1.08
C LEU A 482 2.03 -11.62 1.02
N VAL A 483 2.54 -10.50 0.55
CA VAL A 483 1.81 -9.24 0.36
C VAL A 483 1.68 -8.96 -1.14
N MET A 484 0.47 -8.62 -1.59
CA MET A 484 0.21 -8.20 -2.97
C MET A 484 -0.33 -6.78 -3.01
N THR A 485 0.03 -6.06 -4.08
CA THR A 485 -0.57 -4.77 -4.45
C THR A 485 -1.60 -4.94 -5.58
N PRO A 486 -2.47 -3.96 -5.86
CA PRO A 486 -3.45 -4.04 -6.94
C PRO A 486 -2.83 -4.33 -8.30
N ASP A 487 -1.68 -3.72 -8.60
CA ASP A 487 -0.99 -3.82 -9.88
C ASP A 487 -0.03 -5.04 -9.96
N SER A 488 -0.35 -6.11 -9.23
CA SER A 488 0.48 -7.32 -9.15
C SER A 488 -0.29 -8.59 -9.48
N ALA A 489 0.39 -9.60 -10.03
CA ALA A 489 -0.21 -10.87 -10.38
C ALA A 489 0.78 -12.03 -10.27
N MET A 490 0.30 -13.20 -9.84
CA MET A 490 1.06 -14.44 -9.88
C MET A 490 0.37 -15.43 -10.84
N VAL A 491 1.01 -15.74 -11.97
CA VAL A 491 0.44 -16.62 -13.01
C VAL A 491 1.43 -17.71 -13.39
N LEU A 492 0.96 -18.92 -13.64
CA LEU A 492 1.85 -19.98 -14.15
C LEU A 492 2.19 -19.75 -15.62
N THR A 493 1.20 -19.31 -16.40
CA THR A 493 1.31 -19.00 -17.82
C THR A 493 0.62 -17.66 -18.06
N GLY A 494 1.28 -16.74 -18.76
CA GLY A 494 0.69 -15.45 -19.09
C GLY A 494 -0.56 -15.59 -19.97
N LYS A 495 -1.49 -14.63 -19.87
CA LYS A 495 -2.77 -14.60 -20.57
C LYS A 495 -2.65 -14.89 -22.07
N GLN A 496 -1.77 -14.17 -22.76
CA GLN A 496 -1.58 -14.35 -24.21
C GLN A 496 -1.10 -15.77 -24.55
N SER A 497 -0.17 -16.32 -23.78
CA SER A 497 0.33 -17.68 -23.99
C SER A 497 -0.76 -18.73 -23.72
N LEU A 498 -1.64 -18.51 -22.74
CA LEU A 498 -2.81 -19.36 -22.51
C LEU A 498 -3.75 -19.35 -23.73
N ASP A 499 -4.10 -18.16 -24.24
CA ASP A 499 -4.96 -18.03 -25.42
C ASP A 499 -4.39 -18.79 -26.63
N PHE A 500 -3.09 -18.60 -26.90
CA PHE A 500 -2.43 -19.29 -28.00
C PHE A 500 -2.41 -20.82 -27.84
N SER A 501 -2.31 -21.30 -26.60
CA SER A 501 -2.35 -22.74 -26.29
C SER A 501 -3.76 -23.34 -26.29
N GLY A 502 -4.80 -22.52 -26.47
CA GLY A 502 -6.20 -22.95 -26.36
C GLY A 502 -6.67 -23.15 -24.91
N GLY A 503 -5.94 -22.60 -23.93
CA GLY A 503 -6.31 -22.62 -22.52
C GLY A 503 -7.43 -21.64 -22.19
N VAL A 504 -8.01 -21.78 -20.99
CA VAL A 504 -8.98 -20.81 -20.46
C VAL A 504 -8.21 -19.67 -19.79
N SER A 505 -8.43 -18.45 -20.27
CA SER A 505 -7.82 -17.24 -19.73
C SER A 505 -8.88 -16.27 -19.18
N ALA A 506 -8.42 -15.20 -18.53
CA ALA A 506 -9.24 -14.06 -18.17
C ALA A 506 -8.98 -12.87 -19.12
N GLU A 507 -9.56 -11.72 -18.81
CA GLU A 507 -9.40 -10.48 -19.57
C GLU A 507 -7.92 -10.04 -19.63
N ASP A 508 -7.20 -10.23 -18.54
CA ASP A 508 -5.78 -9.92 -18.36
C ASP A 508 -5.10 -10.87 -17.36
N ASN A 509 -3.83 -10.61 -17.03
CA ASN A 509 -3.10 -11.41 -16.03
C ASN A 509 -3.64 -11.21 -14.59
N PHE A 510 -4.25 -10.06 -14.28
CA PHE A 510 -4.83 -9.77 -12.97
C PHE A 510 -6.09 -10.59 -12.73
N GLY A 511 -6.89 -10.82 -13.78
CA GLY A 511 -8.03 -11.74 -13.75
C GLY A 511 -7.65 -13.20 -13.51
N ILE A 512 -6.41 -13.61 -13.85
CA ILE A 512 -5.89 -14.98 -13.67
C ILE A 512 -5.23 -15.15 -12.31
N GLY A 513 -4.49 -14.14 -11.84
CA GLY A 513 -3.59 -14.27 -10.70
C GLY A 513 -3.43 -13.05 -9.81
N GLY A 514 -4.31 -12.06 -9.94
CA GLY A 514 -4.35 -10.87 -9.08
C GLY A 514 -4.95 -11.16 -7.70
N TYR A 515 -4.81 -10.20 -6.78
CA TYR A 515 -5.29 -10.34 -5.40
C TYR A 515 -6.81 -10.49 -5.34
N ASP A 516 -7.56 -9.53 -5.90
CA ASP A 516 -9.00 -9.38 -5.63
C ASP A 516 -9.83 -10.59 -6.08
N ARG A 517 -9.49 -11.19 -7.21
CA ARG A 517 -10.27 -12.28 -7.82
C ARG A 517 -9.76 -13.68 -7.47
N VAL A 518 -8.46 -13.83 -7.21
CA VAL A 518 -7.83 -15.16 -7.12
C VAL A 518 -6.97 -15.33 -5.87
N MET A 519 -5.89 -14.56 -5.74
CA MET A 519 -4.86 -14.83 -4.73
C MET A 519 -5.26 -14.45 -3.30
N GLY A 520 -6.08 -13.41 -3.14
CA GLY A 520 -6.70 -13.06 -1.87
C GLY A 520 -7.75 -14.10 -1.46
N PRO A 521 -8.79 -14.35 -2.28
CA PRO A 521 -9.83 -15.34 -1.99
C PRO A 521 -9.29 -16.75 -1.72
N ASN A 522 -8.26 -17.20 -2.44
CA ASN A 522 -7.67 -18.52 -2.21
C ASN A 522 -6.65 -18.56 -1.05
N GLY A 523 -6.38 -17.43 -0.38
CA GLY A 523 -5.51 -17.31 0.79
C GLY A 523 -4.02 -17.54 0.51
N GLN A 524 -3.60 -17.49 -0.75
CA GLN A 524 -2.19 -17.52 -1.13
C GLN A 524 -1.54 -16.16 -0.90
N ALA A 525 -2.23 -15.07 -1.28
CA ALA A 525 -1.93 -13.74 -0.78
C ALA A 525 -2.56 -13.58 0.60
N GLN A 526 -1.73 -13.25 1.56
CA GLN A 526 -2.09 -13.26 2.97
C GLN A 526 -2.45 -11.85 3.44
N TYR A 527 -1.87 -10.86 2.76
CA TYR A 527 -2.13 -9.45 2.96
C TYR A 527 -2.30 -8.74 1.62
N TRP A 528 -3.11 -7.69 1.66
CA TRP A 528 -3.24 -6.69 0.62
C TRP A 528 -2.58 -5.40 1.08
N ALA A 529 -1.89 -4.72 0.18
CA ALA A 529 -1.39 -3.37 0.40
C ALA A 529 -1.77 -2.48 -0.79
N PRO A 530 -2.09 -1.20 -0.58
CA PRO A 530 -2.44 -0.29 -1.68
C PRO A 530 -1.25 -0.04 -2.62
N ASP A 531 -0.02 -0.02 -2.09
CA ASP A 531 1.22 0.23 -2.82
C ASP A 531 2.41 -0.45 -2.13
N LEU A 532 3.63 -0.27 -2.68
CA LEU A 532 4.85 -0.88 -2.15
C LEU A 532 5.22 -0.32 -0.77
N ALA A 533 4.90 0.94 -0.46
CA ALA A 533 5.15 1.51 0.87
C ALA A 533 4.21 0.94 1.92
N GLY A 534 2.94 0.73 1.59
CA GLY A 534 2.00 -0.02 2.41
C GLY A 534 2.47 -1.46 2.62
N ALA A 535 2.99 -2.11 1.58
CA ALA A 535 3.54 -3.45 1.69
C ALA A 535 4.77 -3.50 2.62
N PHE A 536 5.65 -2.51 2.54
CA PHE A 536 6.77 -2.34 3.47
C PHE A 536 6.29 -2.12 4.90
N GLY A 537 5.24 -1.31 5.11
CA GLY A 537 4.63 -1.11 6.42
C GLY A 537 4.11 -2.41 7.04
N ILE A 538 3.46 -3.27 6.23
CA ILE A 538 2.99 -4.59 6.66
C ILE A 538 4.18 -5.50 7.02
N LEU A 539 5.24 -5.51 6.20
CA LEU A 539 6.46 -6.28 6.48
C LEU A 539 7.11 -5.84 7.80
N MET A 540 7.29 -4.53 8.01
CA MET A 540 7.89 -4.02 9.24
C MET A 540 7.02 -4.31 10.47
N GLY A 541 5.69 -4.19 10.35
CA GLY A 541 4.76 -4.58 11.40
C GLY A 541 4.83 -6.08 11.72
N HIS A 542 4.99 -6.94 10.71
CA HIS A 542 5.24 -8.36 10.89
C HIS A 542 6.57 -8.60 11.62
N TYR A 543 7.67 -7.98 11.19
CA TYR A 543 8.97 -8.13 11.86
C TYR A 543 8.98 -7.64 13.30
N GLU A 544 8.26 -6.57 13.64
CA GLU A 544 8.16 -6.16 15.04
C GLU A 544 7.58 -7.26 15.94
N GLN A 545 6.77 -8.17 15.37
CA GLN A 545 6.15 -9.28 16.09
C GLN A 545 6.93 -10.60 15.98
N THR A 546 7.69 -10.80 14.91
CA THR A 546 8.30 -12.10 14.58
C THR A 546 9.82 -12.10 14.56
N TYR A 547 10.46 -10.94 14.40
CA TYR A 547 11.92 -10.88 14.31
C TYR A 547 12.56 -11.31 15.63
N VAL A 548 13.53 -12.21 15.53
CA VAL A 548 14.38 -12.63 16.64
C VAL A 548 15.77 -12.08 16.33
N LEU A 549 16.26 -11.17 17.16
CA LEU A 549 17.62 -10.66 16.99
C LEU A 549 18.62 -11.82 17.13
N PRO A 550 19.61 -11.98 16.23
CA PRO A 550 20.60 -13.04 16.36
C PRO A 550 21.26 -13.04 17.76
N GLY A 551 21.16 -14.17 18.46
CA GLY A 551 21.60 -14.32 19.85
C GLY A 551 20.48 -14.29 20.89
N GLU A 552 19.27 -13.87 20.52
CA GLU A 552 18.06 -13.98 21.34
C GLU A 552 17.26 -15.25 21.00
N GLU A 553 16.42 -15.71 21.92
CA GLU A 553 15.61 -16.93 21.73
C GLU A 553 14.21 -16.67 21.16
N ARG A 554 13.73 -15.42 21.24
CA ARG A 554 12.35 -15.03 20.94
C ARG A 554 12.25 -13.55 20.59
N PRO A 555 11.17 -13.11 19.92
CA PRO A 555 10.92 -11.70 19.68
C PRO A 555 10.79 -10.91 20.99
N ARG A 556 11.25 -9.66 20.98
CA ARG A 556 11.23 -8.78 22.17
C ARG A 556 9.81 -8.39 22.57
N ARG A 557 9.59 -8.29 23.89
CA ARG A 557 8.40 -7.67 24.48
C ARG A 557 8.47 -6.15 24.26
N ALA A 558 7.42 -5.57 23.69
CA ALA A 558 7.32 -4.12 23.54
C ALA A 558 6.85 -3.46 24.84
N ALA A 559 7.26 -2.20 25.06
CA ALA A 559 6.63 -1.38 26.08
C ALA A 559 5.17 -1.10 25.70
N THR A 560 4.26 -1.16 26.67
CA THR A 560 2.86 -0.80 26.50
C THR A 560 2.41 0.05 27.69
N THR A 561 1.53 0.99 27.39
CA THR A 561 0.82 1.84 28.33
C THR A 561 -0.56 1.28 28.67
N ASP A 562 -1.02 0.23 27.96
CA ASP A 562 -2.29 -0.46 28.23
C ASP A 562 -2.14 -1.38 29.46
N PRO A 563 -2.83 -1.09 30.59
CA PRO A 563 -2.67 -1.83 31.82
C PRO A 563 -2.88 -3.34 31.64
N SER A 564 -2.00 -4.15 32.24
CA SER A 564 -2.12 -5.61 32.23
C SER A 564 -3.37 -6.10 32.96
N ASP A 565 -3.87 -5.31 33.90
CA ASP A 565 -5.03 -5.59 34.75
C ASP A 565 -6.35 -4.95 34.29
N ARG A 566 -6.37 -4.34 33.09
CA ARG A 566 -7.58 -3.72 32.52
C ARG A 566 -8.72 -4.73 32.37
N ASP A 567 -9.89 -4.35 32.87
CA ASP A 567 -11.12 -5.11 32.67
C ASP A 567 -11.58 -5.00 31.20
N VAL A 568 -11.57 -6.14 30.50
CA VAL A 568 -12.00 -6.21 29.09
C VAL A 568 -13.52 -6.16 28.93
N SER A 569 -14.28 -6.39 30.01
CA SER A 569 -15.74 -6.43 29.97
C SER A 569 -16.36 -5.06 29.67
N GLU A 570 -15.64 -3.97 29.95
CA GLU A 570 -16.04 -2.59 29.65
C GLU A 570 -15.77 -2.19 28.20
N HIS A 571 -15.06 -3.03 27.43
CA HIS A 571 -14.71 -2.70 26.04
C HIS A 571 -15.99 -2.57 25.20
N PRO A 572 -16.14 -1.48 24.41
CA PRO A 572 -17.30 -1.27 23.56
C PRO A 572 -17.50 -2.43 22.57
N HIS A 573 -18.75 -2.76 22.30
CA HIS A 573 -19.12 -3.71 21.26
C HIS A 573 -20.10 -3.06 20.30
N GLU A 574 -19.69 -2.99 19.03
CA GLU A 574 -20.44 -2.33 17.96
C GLU A 574 -20.64 -3.32 16.81
N LEU A 575 -21.79 -3.99 16.78
CA LEU A 575 -22.19 -4.89 15.70
C LEU A 575 -23.63 -4.58 15.29
N ALA A 576 -23.83 -4.36 14.00
CA ALA A 576 -25.17 -4.10 13.47
C ALA A 576 -26.12 -5.26 13.80
N GLY A 577 -27.25 -4.94 14.44
CA GLY A 577 -28.26 -5.94 14.85
C GLY A 577 -27.93 -6.72 16.11
N SER A 578 -26.84 -6.39 16.83
CA SER A 578 -26.56 -6.93 18.15
C SER A 578 -27.15 -6.06 19.26
N ASP A 579 -27.72 -6.70 20.28
CA ASP A 579 -28.17 -6.02 21.51
C ASP A 579 -27.00 -5.73 22.48
N PHE A 580 -25.80 -6.23 22.20
CA PHE A 580 -24.64 -6.04 23.07
C PHE A 580 -23.98 -4.69 22.81
N THR A 581 -23.78 -3.91 23.87
CA THR A 581 -23.04 -2.65 23.86
C THR A 581 -21.62 -2.77 24.41
N THR A 582 -21.33 -3.87 25.13
CA THR A 582 -20.00 -4.14 25.71
C THR A 582 -19.65 -5.63 25.61
N VAL A 583 -18.35 -5.94 25.60
CA VAL A 583 -17.85 -7.33 25.60
C VAL A 583 -18.34 -8.11 26.83
N GLY A 584 -18.47 -7.46 27.99
CA GLY A 584 -18.99 -8.09 29.20
C GLY A 584 -20.40 -8.65 29.05
N GLN A 585 -21.26 -8.01 28.25
CA GLN A 585 -22.63 -8.48 28.01
C GLN A 585 -22.66 -9.77 27.19
N ILE A 586 -21.68 -10.01 26.32
CA ILE A 586 -21.52 -11.28 25.60
C ILE A 586 -21.40 -12.44 26.60
N PHE A 587 -20.62 -12.21 27.67
CA PHE A 587 -20.36 -13.16 28.74
C PHE A 587 -21.28 -12.97 29.95
N SER A 588 -22.37 -12.22 29.84
CA SER A 588 -23.30 -12.00 30.94
C SER A 588 -24.38 -13.09 30.98
N ALA A 589 -24.67 -13.64 32.16
CA ALA A 589 -25.79 -14.57 32.34
C ALA A 589 -27.16 -13.89 32.13
N THR A 590 -27.26 -12.55 32.28
CA THR A 590 -28.51 -11.82 32.08
C THR A 590 -28.75 -11.49 30.61
N HIS A 591 -27.71 -11.10 29.87
CA HIS A 591 -27.84 -10.69 28.46
C HIS A 591 -27.69 -11.87 27.48
N ASN A 592 -26.96 -12.92 27.86
CA ASN A 592 -26.68 -14.10 27.05
C ASN A 592 -26.63 -15.40 27.89
N PRO A 593 -27.74 -15.80 28.53
CA PRO A 593 -27.79 -16.95 29.45
C PRO A 593 -27.34 -18.27 28.84
N ASP A 594 -27.72 -18.52 27.58
CA ASP A 594 -27.43 -19.78 26.88
C ASP A 594 -26.08 -19.78 26.13
N ARG A 595 -25.35 -18.67 26.09
CA ARG A 595 -24.17 -18.48 25.21
C ARG A 595 -24.48 -18.84 23.75
N LYS A 596 -25.60 -18.34 23.22
CA LYS A 596 -26.07 -18.61 21.84
C LYS A 596 -26.22 -17.36 20.99
N LYS A 597 -26.35 -16.18 21.60
CA LYS A 597 -26.46 -14.94 20.83
C LYS A 597 -25.15 -14.68 20.10
N ALA A 598 -25.26 -14.29 18.84
CA ALA A 598 -24.13 -13.95 17.98
C ALA A 598 -23.41 -12.70 18.49
N PHE A 599 -22.09 -12.68 18.30
CA PHE A 599 -21.20 -11.55 18.58
C PHE A 599 -20.05 -11.57 17.58
N ASP A 600 -19.40 -10.42 17.38
CA ASP A 600 -18.23 -10.31 16.52
C ASP A 600 -16.97 -10.71 17.29
N ILE A 601 -16.24 -11.70 16.78
CA ILE A 601 -15.02 -12.17 17.43
C ILE A 601 -13.88 -11.14 17.36
N ARG A 602 -13.85 -10.26 16.34
CA ARG A 602 -12.79 -9.23 16.22
C ARG A 602 -12.86 -8.22 17.36
N THR A 603 -14.06 -7.89 17.82
CA THR A 603 -14.28 -7.05 18.99
C THR A 603 -13.70 -7.68 20.26
N VAL A 604 -13.92 -9.00 20.48
CA VAL A 604 -13.35 -9.69 21.64
C VAL A 604 -11.82 -9.76 21.55
N ILE A 605 -11.27 -10.01 20.36
CA ILE A 605 -9.83 -9.94 20.10
C ILE A 605 -9.28 -8.56 20.46
N ALA A 606 -9.91 -7.50 19.96
CA ALA A 606 -9.49 -6.12 20.22
C ALA A 606 -9.53 -5.76 21.71
N ALA A 607 -10.52 -6.27 22.46
CA ALA A 607 -10.63 -6.05 23.89
C ALA A 607 -9.46 -6.65 24.69
N VAL A 608 -8.99 -7.83 24.28
CA VAL A 608 -7.89 -8.59 24.92
C VAL A 608 -6.51 -8.03 24.54
N CYS A 609 -6.31 -7.63 23.29
CA CYS A 609 -5.04 -7.10 22.79
C CYS A 609 -4.71 -5.73 23.38
N ASP A 610 -3.44 -5.35 23.31
CA ASP A 610 -2.95 -4.03 23.70
C ASP A 610 -3.60 -2.95 22.84
N ALA A 611 -4.20 -1.96 23.50
CA ALA A 611 -4.94 -0.88 22.83
C ALA A 611 -4.01 0.12 22.12
N ASP A 612 -2.75 0.23 22.56
CA ASP A 612 -1.76 1.18 22.05
C ASP A 612 -0.82 0.58 20.98
N HIS A 613 -1.04 -0.67 20.58
CA HIS A 613 -0.29 -1.35 19.53
C HIS A 613 -1.19 -1.70 18.32
N PRO A 614 -0.64 -1.68 17.09
CA PRO A 614 -1.37 -2.07 15.91
C PRO A 614 -1.71 -3.57 15.92
N ARG A 615 -2.77 -3.93 15.18
CA ARG A 615 -3.20 -5.31 14.95
C ARG A 615 -3.26 -5.54 13.45
N THR A 616 -2.75 -6.67 12.98
CA THR A 616 -2.72 -6.99 11.55
C THR A 616 -3.42 -8.32 11.31
N GLU A 617 -4.57 -8.28 10.63
CA GLU A 617 -5.31 -9.50 10.30
C GLU A 617 -4.72 -10.19 9.07
N ARG A 618 -4.39 -11.48 9.23
CA ARG A 618 -3.84 -12.34 8.17
C ARG A 618 -4.97 -13.11 7.49
N TRP A 619 -4.96 -13.14 6.16
CA TRP A 619 -6.01 -13.78 5.33
C TRP A 619 -7.40 -13.18 5.55
N ALA A 620 -7.50 -11.85 5.70
CA ALA A 620 -8.77 -11.16 5.88
C ALA A 620 -9.72 -11.35 4.68
N GLY A 621 -9.18 -11.41 3.45
CA GLY A 621 -9.94 -11.62 2.22
C GLY A 621 -10.04 -13.09 1.75
N MET A 622 -9.68 -14.07 2.58
CA MET A 622 -9.71 -15.48 2.19
C MET A 622 -11.13 -16.04 2.24
N ALA A 623 -11.68 -16.32 1.07
CA ALA A 623 -13.02 -16.85 0.91
C ALA A 623 -13.17 -18.23 1.57
N ASP A 624 -14.37 -18.47 2.12
CA ASP A 624 -14.82 -19.68 2.81
C ASP A 624 -14.04 -19.99 4.10
N ALA A 625 -13.17 -19.08 4.53
CA ALA A 625 -12.39 -19.17 5.77
C ALA A 625 -12.82 -18.13 6.81
N ASP A 626 -13.93 -17.43 6.58
CA ASP A 626 -14.43 -16.32 7.39
C ASP A 626 -14.70 -16.72 8.84
N THR A 627 -14.99 -18.00 9.10
CA THR A 627 -15.26 -18.50 10.46
C THR A 627 -14.03 -18.58 11.36
N ALA A 628 -12.82 -18.37 10.82
CA ALA A 628 -11.59 -18.26 11.58
C ALA A 628 -10.88 -16.93 11.30
N VAL A 629 -10.63 -16.18 12.37
CA VAL A 629 -9.93 -14.91 12.36
C VAL A 629 -8.51 -15.13 12.90
N VAL A 630 -7.50 -14.66 12.17
CA VAL A 630 -6.09 -14.76 12.55
C VAL A 630 -5.50 -13.38 12.60
N ILE A 631 -5.04 -12.95 13.77
CA ILE A 631 -4.49 -11.61 13.97
C ILE A 631 -3.12 -11.72 14.62
N ASP A 632 -2.18 -10.99 14.05
CA ASP A 632 -0.86 -10.75 14.60
C ASP A 632 -0.95 -9.48 15.47
N ALA A 633 -0.76 -9.63 16.79
CA ALA A 633 -1.02 -8.60 17.80
C ALA A 633 -0.08 -8.72 19.02
N ARG A 634 -0.30 -7.86 20.02
CA ARG A 634 0.36 -7.93 21.33
C ARG A 634 -0.64 -8.03 22.49
N VAL A 635 -0.23 -8.74 23.54
CA VAL A 635 -0.93 -8.83 24.82
C VAL A 635 0.09 -8.64 25.95
N GLY A 636 -0.04 -7.56 26.71
CA GLY A 636 0.92 -7.16 27.73
C GLY A 636 2.31 -6.83 27.16
N GLY A 637 2.40 -6.40 25.90
CA GLY A 637 3.63 -6.16 25.15
C GLY A 637 4.23 -7.40 24.47
N TYR A 638 3.78 -8.61 24.84
CA TYR A 638 4.25 -9.85 24.20
C TYR A 638 3.61 -10.02 22.84
N PRO A 639 4.38 -10.28 21.75
CA PRO A 639 3.80 -10.60 20.46
C PRO A 639 3.09 -11.96 20.54
N VAL A 640 1.91 -12.07 19.94
CA VAL A 640 1.10 -13.29 19.92
C VAL A 640 0.45 -13.49 18.56
N ALA A 641 0.28 -14.77 18.18
CA ALA A 641 -0.66 -15.15 17.13
C ALA A 641 -2.04 -15.38 17.76
N MET A 642 -2.95 -14.43 17.55
CA MET A 642 -4.33 -14.47 18.03
C MET A 642 -5.22 -15.23 17.04
N LEU A 643 -5.94 -16.23 17.54
CA LEU A 643 -6.93 -17.01 16.80
C LEU A 643 -8.31 -16.82 17.42
N GLY A 644 -9.26 -16.34 16.64
CA GLY A 644 -10.66 -16.24 17.04
C GLY A 644 -11.56 -17.06 16.16
N ILE A 645 -12.56 -17.70 16.75
CA ILE A 645 -13.61 -18.41 15.99
C ILE A 645 -14.88 -17.58 15.98
N GLU A 646 -15.37 -17.27 14.78
CA GLU A 646 -16.51 -16.37 14.57
C GLU A 646 -17.78 -16.92 15.22
N SER A 647 -18.53 -16.05 15.90
CA SER A 647 -19.82 -16.39 16.52
C SER A 647 -21.01 -15.83 15.75
N ALA A 648 -20.81 -14.91 14.82
CA ALA A 648 -21.85 -14.49 13.89
C ALA A 648 -21.95 -15.46 12.70
N PRO A 649 -23.17 -15.85 12.27
CA PRO A 649 -23.34 -16.51 10.99
C PRO A 649 -22.85 -15.60 9.86
N VAL A 650 -22.00 -16.10 8.96
CA VAL A 650 -21.45 -15.30 7.86
C VAL A 650 -22.16 -15.67 6.56
N PRO A 651 -22.76 -14.70 5.84
CA PRO A 651 -23.33 -14.96 4.51
C PRO A 651 -22.25 -15.42 3.53
N ARG A 652 -22.57 -16.44 2.71
CA ARG A 652 -21.64 -16.92 1.68
C ARG A 652 -21.55 -15.91 0.53
N SER A 653 -20.35 -15.68 0.04
CA SER A 653 -20.11 -14.91 -1.18
C SER A 653 -20.35 -15.77 -2.43
N GLY A 654 -21.03 -15.23 -3.44
CA GLY A 654 -21.28 -15.93 -4.71
C GLY A 654 -22.49 -16.87 -4.66
N PHE A 655 -22.52 -17.87 -5.55
CA PHE A 655 -23.61 -18.84 -5.63
C PHE A 655 -23.29 -20.07 -4.77
N PRO A 656 -24.01 -20.30 -3.65
CA PRO A 656 -23.74 -21.45 -2.79
C PRO A 656 -24.10 -22.77 -3.51
N PRO A 657 -23.33 -23.86 -3.28
CA PRO A 657 -23.68 -25.21 -3.76
C PRO A 657 -25.00 -25.69 -3.16
N THR A 658 -25.73 -26.54 -3.89
CA THR A 658 -27.02 -27.09 -3.43
C THR A 658 -26.91 -28.13 -2.32
N ASP A 659 -25.71 -28.69 -2.09
CA ASP A 659 -25.40 -29.69 -1.06
C ASP A 659 -24.61 -29.12 0.14
N GLY A 660 -24.52 -27.79 0.20
CA GLY A 660 -23.85 -27.01 1.25
C GLY A 660 -24.80 -26.17 2.10
N PRO A 661 -24.35 -25.62 3.24
CA PRO A 661 -25.15 -24.65 3.98
C PRO A 661 -25.20 -23.30 3.23
N ASP A 662 -26.32 -22.60 3.31
CA ASP A 662 -26.49 -21.26 2.70
C ASP A 662 -25.69 -20.16 3.43
N THR A 663 -25.34 -20.41 4.69
CA THR A 663 -24.58 -19.50 5.56
C THR A 663 -23.50 -20.28 6.30
N TRP A 664 -22.35 -19.66 6.54
CA TRP A 664 -21.34 -20.24 7.42
C TRP A 664 -21.86 -20.22 8.85
N THR A 665 -22.02 -21.40 9.44
CA THR A 665 -22.60 -21.53 10.77
C THR A 665 -21.60 -21.10 11.85
N ALA A 666 -22.11 -20.39 12.85
CA ALA A 666 -21.33 -19.86 13.96
C ALA A 666 -20.57 -20.97 14.72
N GLY A 667 -19.32 -20.69 15.06
CA GLY A 667 -18.45 -21.57 15.83
C GLY A 667 -17.98 -22.83 15.11
N THR A 668 -18.33 -23.01 13.84
CA THR A 668 -18.01 -24.20 13.06
C THR A 668 -16.74 -23.99 12.23
N LEU A 669 -15.85 -24.98 12.26
CA LEU A 669 -14.69 -25.04 11.38
C LEU A 669 -15.04 -25.74 10.07
N PHE A 670 -14.87 -25.03 8.97
CA PHE A 670 -15.02 -25.48 7.58
C PHE A 670 -13.64 -25.81 6.99
N PRO A 671 -13.54 -26.43 5.80
CA PRO A 671 -12.25 -26.93 5.31
C PRO A 671 -11.20 -25.83 5.20
N ARG A 672 -11.62 -24.67 4.68
CA ARG A 672 -10.77 -23.51 4.43
C ARG A 672 -10.41 -22.75 5.70
N SER A 673 -11.34 -22.59 6.65
CA SER A 673 -11.01 -22.05 7.99
C SER A 673 -10.13 -23.01 8.80
N SER A 674 -10.31 -24.33 8.66
CA SER A 674 -9.43 -25.34 9.29
C SER A 674 -8.00 -25.23 8.76
N LYS A 675 -7.84 -25.11 7.43
CA LYS A 675 -6.54 -24.85 6.78
C LYS A 675 -5.91 -23.56 7.30
N LYS A 676 -6.67 -22.48 7.40
CA LYS A 676 -6.22 -21.17 7.90
C LYS A 676 -5.70 -21.28 9.34
N VAL A 677 -6.44 -21.94 10.23
CA VAL A 677 -6.04 -22.18 11.63
C VAL A 677 -4.76 -23.00 11.71
N ALA A 678 -4.67 -24.13 11.00
CA ALA A 678 -3.47 -24.99 11.03
C ALA A 678 -2.21 -24.23 10.57
N ARG A 679 -2.32 -23.44 9.48
CA ARG A 679 -1.21 -22.61 8.98
C ARG A 679 -0.78 -21.55 9.99
N ALA A 680 -1.73 -20.88 10.64
CA ALA A 680 -1.43 -19.86 11.64
C ALA A 680 -0.64 -20.44 12.83
N ILE A 681 -1.06 -21.61 13.34
CA ILE A 681 -0.38 -22.30 14.44
C ILE A 681 1.04 -22.70 14.03
N ASN A 682 1.21 -23.29 12.85
CA ASN A 682 2.54 -23.68 12.37
C ASN A 682 3.48 -22.48 12.18
N ALA A 683 2.98 -21.37 11.63
CA ALA A 683 3.78 -20.17 11.40
C ALA A 683 4.26 -19.50 12.71
N ALA A 684 3.51 -19.62 13.80
CA ALA A 684 3.89 -19.09 15.12
C ALA A 684 4.82 -20.03 15.91
N SER A 685 4.87 -21.32 15.56
CA SER A 685 5.62 -22.34 16.29
C SER A 685 7.12 -22.03 16.36
N GLY A 686 7.66 -22.01 17.57
CA GLY A 686 9.06 -21.68 17.86
C GLY A 686 9.40 -20.20 17.71
N ASN A 687 8.40 -19.33 17.60
CA ASN A 687 8.58 -17.89 17.43
C ASN A 687 7.80 -17.10 18.49
N ARG A 688 6.46 -17.22 18.51
CA ARG A 688 5.59 -16.49 19.45
C ARG A 688 4.47 -17.38 20.00
N PRO A 689 3.90 -17.08 21.18
CA PRO A 689 2.74 -17.79 21.71
C PRO A 689 1.53 -17.74 20.78
N VAL A 690 0.68 -18.76 20.85
CA VAL A 690 -0.64 -18.77 20.23
C VAL A 690 -1.71 -18.59 21.30
N VAL A 691 -2.62 -17.64 21.08
CA VAL A 691 -3.81 -17.44 21.93
C VAL A 691 -5.03 -17.78 21.11
N VAL A 692 -5.85 -18.72 21.58
CA VAL A 692 -7.09 -19.15 20.91
C VAL A 692 -8.29 -18.73 21.73
N LEU A 693 -9.11 -17.82 21.20
CA LEU A 693 -10.42 -17.47 21.74
C LEU A 693 -11.46 -18.41 21.13
N ALA A 694 -11.74 -19.49 21.85
CA ALA A 694 -12.50 -20.62 21.38
C ALA A 694 -14.01 -20.45 21.58
N ASN A 695 -14.71 -20.41 20.45
CA ASN A 695 -16.14 -20.64 20.32
C ASN A 695 -16.33 -21.79 19.31
N LEU A 696 -16.09 -23.02 19.73
CA LEU A 696 -15.99 -24.17 18.84
C LEU A 696 -17.18 -25.13 19.03
N SER A 697 -18.09 -25.11 18.07
CA SER A 697 -19.21 -26.05 17.97
C SER A 697 -18.78 -27.40 17.38
N GLY A 698 -17.68 -27.41 16.62
CA GLY A 698 -17.10 -28.60 15.99
C GLY A 698 -16.61 -28.32 14.57
N PHE A 699 -16.49 -29.40 13.79
CA PHE A 699 -16.19 -29.36 12.36
C PHE A 699 -17.46 -29.57 11.56
N ASP A 700 -17.54 -28.93 10.38
CA ASP A 700 -18.66 -29.16 9.49
C ASP A 700 -18.61 -30.56 8.86
N GLY A 701 -19.70 -31.31 8.97
CA GLY A 701 -19.84 -32.68 8.48
C GLY A 701 -20.66 -32.82 7.21
N SER A 702 -20.98 -31.72 6.52
CA SER A 702 -21.80 -31.75 5.30
C SER A 702 -21.08 -32.50 4.16
N PRO A 703 -21.83 -33.07 3.19
CA PRO A 703 -21.22 -33.68 2.00
C PRO A 703 -20.25 -32.75 1.26
N GLU A 704 -20.54 -31.44 1.21
CA GLU A 704 -19.65 -30.43 0.64
C GLU A 704 -18.30 -30.39 1.38
N SER A 705 -18.30 -30.19 2.70
CA SER A 705 -17.07 -30.09 3.49
C SER A 705 -16.25 -31.38 3.44
N MET A 706 -16.92 -32.53 3.47
CA MET A 706 -16.26 -33.83 3.35
C MET A 706 -15.61 -34.01 1.97
N ARG A 707 -16.27 -33.58 0.89
CA ARG A 707 -15.70 -33.56 -0.48
C ARG A 707 -14.51 -32.60 -0.58
N ASN A 708 -14.56 -31.49 0.14
CA ASN A 708 -13.53 -30.46 0.20
C ASN A 708 -12.43 -30.76 1.25
N LEU A 709 -12.23 -32.04 1.60
CA LEU A 709 -11.11 -32.53 2.43
C LEU A 709 -11.11 -32.02 3.88
N GLN A 710 -12.29 -31.83 4.50
CA GLN A 710 -12.40 -31.42 5.90
C GLN A 710 -11.57 -32.30 6.86
N LEU A 711 -11.53 -33.61 6.64
CA LEU A 711 -10.78 -34.53 7.50
C LEU A 711 -9.27 -34.26 7.47
N GLU A 712 -8.71 -33.94 6.30
CA GLU A 712 -7.29 -33.63 6.17
C GLU A 712 -6.96 -32.31 6.86
N TYR A 713 -7.71 -31.24 6.58
CA TYR A 713 -7.46 -29.94 7.19
C TYR A 713 -7.74 -29.93 8.70
N GLY A 714 -8.72 -30.70 9.18
CA GLY A 714 -8.93 -30.92 10.61
C GLY A 714 -7.75 -31.66 11.27
N ALA A 715 -7.23 -32.70 10.62
CA ALA A 715 -6.07 -33.44 11.11
C ALA A 715 -4.79 -32.57 11.17
N GLU A 716 -4.63 -31.62 10.24
CA GLU A 716 -3.51 -30.67 10.27
C GLU A 716 -3.54 -29.76 11.51
N ILE A 717 -4.71 -29.40 12.05
CA ILE A 717 -4.78 -28.65 13.33
C ILE A 717 -4.21 -29.50 14.46
N GLY A 718 -4.66 -30.75 14.58
CA GLY A 718 -4.15 -31.66 15.61
C GLY A 718 -2.64 -31.87 15.50
N ARG A 719 -2.13 -32.04 14.27
CA ARG A 719 -0.68 -32.13 14.02
C ARG A 719 0.05 -30.84 14.40
N ALA A 720 -0.49 -29.68 14.04
CA ALA A 720 0.11 -28.39 14.35
C ALA A 720 0.22 -28.17 15.86
N ILE A 721 -0.82 -28.53 16.63
CA ILE A 721 -0.81 -28.45 18.09
C ILE A 721 0.22 -29.41 18.72
N VAL A 722 0.28 -30.66 18.26
CA VAL A 722 1.28 -31.65 18.76
C VAL A 722 2.71 -31.15 18.51
N ASN A 723 2.98 -30.59 17.33
CA ASN A 723 4.31 -30.14 16.93
C ASN A 723 4.65 -28.72 17.41
N PHE A 724 3.70 -28.01 18.02
CA PHE A 724 3.88 -26.61 18.39
C PHE A 724 4.96 -26.45 19.46
N ARG A 725 5.92 -25.55 19.21
CA ARG A 725 7.00 -25.20 20.14
C ARG A 725 6.73 -23.83 20.74
N GLY A 726 6.22 -23.78 21.96
CA GLY A 726 5.96 -22.53 22.67
C GLY A 726 4.69 -22.64 23.52
N PRO A 727 4.28 -21.54 24.19
CA PRO A 727 3.06 -21.51 24.96
C PRO A 727 1.82 -21.49 24.06
N ILE A 728 0.80 -22.26 24.42
CA ILE A 728 -0.53 -22.19 23.81
C ILE A 728 -1.52 -21.81 24.91
N VAL A 729 -2.22 -20.69 24.76
CA VAL A 729 -3.28 -20.27 25.66
C VAL A 729 -4.61 -20.49 24.96
N PHE A 730 -5.35 -21.51 25.37
CA PHE A 730 -6.65 -21.84 24.79
C PHE A 730 -7.75 -21.39 25.75
N VAL A 731 -8.55 -20.40 25.35
CA VAL A 731 -9.59 -19.80 26.19
C VAL A 731 -10.96 -20.15 25.64
N VAL A 732 -11.74 -20.93 26.38
CA VAL A 732 -13.14 -21.20 26.06
C VAL A 732 -13.98 -19.97 26.43
N ILE A 733 -14.41 -19.21 25.42
CA ILE A 733 -15.18 -17.96 25.62
C ILE A 733 -16.69 -18.18 25.52
N SER A 734 -17.13 -19.29 24.92
CA SER A 734 -18.55 -19.61 24.74
C SER A 734 -18.81 -21.11 24.84
N ARG A 735 -18.55 -21.86 23.77
CA ARG A 735 -18.80 -23.30 23.69
C ARG A 735 -17.56 -24.04 23.20
N TYR A 736 -17.41 -25.28 23.67
CA TYR A 736 -16.33 -26.17 23.28
C TYR A 736 -16.85 -27.61 23.24
N HIS A 737 -17.15 -28.10 22.03
CA HIS A 737 -17.74 -29.42 21.81
C HIS A 737 -16.74 -30.47 21.27
N GLY A 738 -17.15 -31.74 21.30
CA GLY A 738 -16.26 -32.91 21.15
C GLY A 738 -15.36 -32.93 19.92
N GLY A 739 -15.84 -32.46 18.76
CA GLY A 739 -15.01 -32.38 17.55
C GLY A 739 -13.77 -31.51 17.74
N ALA A 740 -13.88 -30.44 18.51
CA ALA A 740 -12.76 -29.55 18.82
C ALA A 740 -11.79 -30.13 19.86
N PHE A 741 -12.27 -30.95 20.80
CA PHE A 741 -11.41 -31.64 21.78
C PHE A 741 -10.40 -32.59 21.14
N VAL A 742 -10.69 -33.11 19.95
CA VAL A 742 -9.78 -34.01 19.22
C VAL A 742 -8.51 -33.28 18.76
N VAL A 743 -8.61 -31.98 18.47
CA VAL A 743 -7.51 -31.20 17.86
C VAL A 743 -6.93 -30.13 18.78
N PHE A 744 -7.69 -29.70 19.78
CA PHE A 744 -7.21 -28.85 20.87
C PHE A 744 -7.37 -29.65 22.15
N SER A 745 -6.27 -30.13 22.73
CA SER A 745 -6.29 -30.84 24.00
C SER A 745 -4.92 -30.77 24.65
N LYS A 746 -4.91 -30.66 25.98
CA LYS A 746 -3.67 -30.70 26.77
C LYS A 746 -2.89 -32.00 26.63
N GLN A 747 -3.57 -33.08 26.22
CA GLN A 747 -2.92 -34.35 25.93
C GLN A 747 -2.12 -34.32 24.62
N LEU A 748 -2.42 -33.39 23.71
CA LEU A 748 -1.65 -33.20 22.48
C LEU A 748 -0.37 -32.40 22.73
N ASN A 749 -0.43 -31.44 23.66
CA ASN A 749 0.72 -30.60 24.00
C ASN A 749 0.65 -30.14 25.46
N THR A 750 1.66 -30.52 26.25
CA THR A 750 1.72 -30.19 27.69
C THR A 750 1.98 -28.71 27.98
N LYS A 751 2.40 -27.93 26.97
CA LYS A 751 2.55 -26.46 27.06
C LYS A 751 1.26 -25.69 26.78
N MET A 752 0.13 -26.41 26.64
CA MET A 752 -1.18 -25.81 26.50
C MET A 752 -1.81 -25.52 27.87
N THR A 753 -2.13 -24.26 28.11
CA THR A 753 -2.95 -23.80 29.23
C THR A 753 -4.38 -23.60 28.74
N VAL A 754 -5.36 -24.21 29.42
CA VAL A 754 -6.76 -24.14 29.04
C VAL A 754 -7.54 -23.33 30.06
N LEU A 755 -7.97 -22.13 29.69
CA LEU A 755 -8.80 -21.24 30.50
C LEU A 755 -10.25 -21.30 30.00
N ALA A 756 -11.21 -20.95 30.85
CA ALA A 756 -12.60 -20.85 30.42
C ALA A 756 -13.34 -19.73 31.15
N ILE A 757 -14.15 -18.97 30.42
CA ILE A 757 -14.97 -17.92 31.00
C ILE A 757 -16.14 -18.55 31.78
N GLU A 758 -16.50 -17.95 32.91
CA GLU A 758 -17.69 -18.33 33.69
C GLU A 758 -18.95 -18.45 32.81
N GLY A 759 -19.69 -19.54 33.00
CA GLY A 759 -20.89 -19.83 32.21
C GLY A 759 -20.63 -20.29 30.76
N SER A 760 -19.40 -20.64 30.40
CA SER A 760 -19.11 -21.38 29.17
C SER A 760 -19.47 -22.87 29.29
N PHE A 761 -19.54 -23.58 28.16
CA PHE A 761 -19.92 -24.99 28.09
C PHE A 761 -18.83 -25.86 27.46
N ALA A 762 -18.61 -27.05 28.04
CA ALA A 762 -17.64 -28.03 27.54
C ALA A 762 -18.25 -29.44 27.57
N SER A 763 -18.54 -30.01 26.38
CA SER A 763 -19.24 -31.30 26.29
C SER A 763 -18.86 -32.10 25.04
N VAL A 764 -19.19 -33.39 24.99
CA VAL A 764 -18.96 -34.21 23.77
C VAL A 764 -19.87 -33.76 22.62
N ILE A 765 -21.11 -33.41 22.94
CA ILE A 765 -22.13 -32.93 22.01
C ILE A 765 -23.06 -31.95 22.77
N GLY A 766 -23.72 -31.03 22.10
CA GLY A 766 -24.70 -30.15 22.75
C GLY A 766 -25.92 -30.91 23.31
N GLY A 767 -26.54 -30.38 24.37
CA GLY A 767 -27.68 -31.01 25.03
C GLY A 767 -28.87 -31.30 24.13
N ALA A 768 -29.22 -30.39 23.21
CA ALA A 768 -30.35 -30.60 22.30
C ALA A 768 -30.14 -31.81 21.34
N PRO A 769 -29.01 -31.90 20.61
CA PRO A 769 -28.68 -33.11 19.85
C PRO A 769 -28.55 -34.38 20.72
N ALA A 770 -27.99 -34.28 21.93
CA ALA A 770 -27.91 -35.40 22.87
C ALA A 770 -29.32 -35.93 23.19
N ALA A 771 -30.23 -35.06 23.60
CA ALA A 771 -31.60 -35.41 23.94
C ALA A 771 -32.38 -35.98 22.74
N ALA A 772 -32.22 -35.36 21.57
CA ALA A 772 -32.98 -35.74 20.37
C ALA A 772 -32.54 -37.05 19.74
N VAL A 773 -31.23 -37.38 19.79
CA VAL A 773 -30.66 -38.52 19.04
C VAL A 773 -30.12 -39.59 19.97
N VAL A 774 -29.30 -39.23 20.96
CA VAL A 774 -28.60 -40.20 21.84
C VAL A 774 -29.56 -40.72 22.93
N PHE A 775 -30.29 -39.82 23.57
CA PHE A 775 -31.25 -40.12 24.65
C PHE A 775 -32.71 -40.14 24.16
N ALA A 776 -32.93 -40.37 22.86
CA ALA A 776 -34.27 -40.40 22.27
C ALA A 776 -35.22 -41.42 22.94
N GLY A 777 -34.66 -42.53 23.43
CA GLY A 777 -35.40 -43.55 24.18
C GLY A 777 -35.84 -43.07 25.55
N ASP A 778 -35.00 -42.31 26.26
CA ASP A 778 -35.33 -41.74 27.56
C ASP A 778 -36.36 -40.62 27.43
N VAL A 779 -36.21 -39.76 26.42
CA VAL A 779 -37.23 -38.76 26.05
C VAL A 779 -38.57 -39.46 25.79
N ALA A 780 -38.58 -40.53 24.98
CA ALA A 780 -39.81 -41.26 24.68
C ALA A 780 -40.46 -41.86 25.94
N LYS A 781 -39.67 -42.44 26.86
CA LYS A 781 -40.16 -42.92 28.16
C LYS A 781 -40.77 -41.79 29.00
N ARG A 782 -40.07 -40.65 29.12
CA ARG A 782 -40.55 -39.49 29.89
C ARG A 782 -41.83 -38.91 29.28
N THR A 783 -41.93 -38.85 27.95
CA THR A 783 -43.15 -38.41 27.25
C THR A 783 -44.32 -39.36 27.50
N ALA A 784 -44.11 -40.67 27.42
CA ALA A 784 -45.16 -41.65 27.68
C ALA A 784 -45.65 -41.64 29.14
N ALA A 785 -44.76 -41.33 30.08
CA ALA A 785 -45.08 -41.22 31.49
C ALA A 785 -45.75 -39.88 31.88
N ASP A 786 -45.85 -38.91 30.97
CA ASP A 786 -46.42 -37.60 31.28
C ASP A 786 -47.93 -37.73 31.60
N PRO A 787 -48.42 -37.15 32.71
CA PRO A 787 -49.83 -37.25 33.11
C PRO A 787 -50.82 -36.80 32.04
N ARG A 788 -50.44 -35.85 31.17
CA ARG A 788 -51.29 -35.38 30.06
C ARG A 788 -51.47 -36.45 29.00
N VAL A 789 -50.42 -37.18 28.64
CA VAL A 789 -50.48 -38.33 27.71
C VAL A 789 -51.30 -39.46 28.33
N ALA A 790 -51.00 -39.83 29.58
CA ALA A 790 -51.69 -40.89 30.30
C ALA A 790 -53.21 -40.63 30.44
N SER A 791 -53.61 -39.37 30.66
CA SER A 791 -55.01 -38.95 30.73
C SER A 791 -55.75 -39.13 29.40
N ILE A 792 -55.16 -38.70 28.28
CA ILE A 792 -55.77 -38.84 26.95
C ILE A 792 -55.83 -40.31 26.54
N GLU A 793 -54.79 -41.10 26.83
CA GLU A 793 -54.81 -42.55 26.62
C GLU A 793 -55.92 -43.24 27.43
N ALA A 794 -56.14 -42.81 28.68
CA ALA A 794 -57.23 -43.31 29.50
C ALA A 794 -58.61 -42.96 28.92
N LYS A 795 -58.79 -41.73 28.41
CA LYS A 795 -60.01 -41.33 27.69
C LYS A 795 -60.21 -42.18 26.42
N LEU A 796 -59.15 -42.42 25.65
CA LEU A 796 -59.18 -43.20 24.42
C LEU A 796 -59.55 -44.67 24.65
N ARG A 797 -59.16 -45.26 25.79
CA ARG A 797 -59.56 -46.63 26.19
C ARG A 797 -61.09 -46.75 26.33
N ASN A 798 -61.76 -45.71 26.82
CA ASN A 798 -63.20 -45.71 27.11
C ASN A 798 -64.04 -44.97 26.05
N ALA A 799 -63.42 -44.48 24.98
CA ALA A 799 -64.05 -43.63 23.97
C ALA A 799 -64.97 -44.40 23.01
N ARG A 800 -66.13 -43.80 22.68
CA ARG A 800 -67.07 -44.34 21.68
C ARG A 800 -66.52 -44.13 20.27
N SER A 801 -66.97 -44.93 19.30
CA SER A 801 -66.42 -44.97 17.94
C SER A 801 -66.28 -43.61 17.25
N HIS A 802 -67.21 -42.67 17.48
CA HIS A 802 -67.18 -41.33 16.87
C HIS A 802 -66.22 -40.34 17.57
N GLU A 803 -65.80 -40.62 18.81
CA GLU A 803 -64.89 -39.77 19.60
C GLU A 803 -63.42 -40.20 19.45
N ARG A 804 -63.18 -41.45 19.01
CA ARG A 804 -61.84 -42.04 18.91
C ARG A 804 -60.92 -41.27 17.96
N ALA A 805 -61.42 -40.83 16.81
CA ALA A 805 -60.62 -40.11 15.83
C ALA A 805 -60.12 -38.76 16.38
N ALA A 806 -61.00 -38.01 17.05
CA ALA A 806 -60.64 -36.75 17.70
C ALA A 806 -59.64 -36.95 18.84
N LEU A 807 -59.85 -37.95 19.70
CA LEU A 807 -58.93 -38.27 20.81
C LEU A 807 -57.58 -38.81 20.32
N GLN A 808 -57.53 -39.49 19.16
CA GLN A 808 -56.27 -39.91 18.54
C GLN A 808 -55.47 -38.72 18.03
N LEU A 809 -56.13 -37.72 17.43
CA LEU A 809 -55.50 -36.48 17.02
C LEU A 809 -55.01 -35.69 18.24
N GLU A 810 -55.85 -35.52 19.26
CA GLU A 810 -55.49 -34.87 20.52
C GLU A 810 -54.29 -35.56 21.20
N LEU A 811 -54.24 -36.90 21.20
CA LEU A 811 -53.11 -37.66 21.72
C LEU A 811 -51.83 -37.44 20.91
N ALA A 812 -51.94 -37.38 19.57
CA ALA A 812 -50.79 -37.13 18.70
C ALA A 812 -50.22 -35.73 18.93
N ASP A 813 -51.07 -34.71 18.99
CA ASP A 813 -50.68 -33.32 19.24
C ASP A 813 -50.07 -33.16 20.64
N ALA A 814 -50.71 -33.73 21.67
CA ALA A 814 -50.19 -33.72 23.03
C ALA A 814 -48.83 -34.42 23.12
N ARG A 815 -48.68 -35.61 22.51
CA ARG A 815 -47.39 -36.32 22.49
C ARG A 815 -46.32 -35.52 21.78
N ALA A 816 -46.63 -34.85 20.67
CA ALA A 816 -45.66 -34.01 19.95
C ALA A 816 -45.19 -32.82 20.79
N ALA A 817 -46.12 -32.08 21.40
CA ALA A 817 -45.80 -30.95 22.28
C ALA A 817 -44.99 -31.38 23.51
N ILE A 818 -45.43 -32.43 24.20
CA ILE A 818 -44.76 -32.96 25.40
C ILE A 818 -43.41 -33.53 25.05
N ARG A 819 -43.25 -34.19 23.90
CA ARG A 819 -41.94 -34.65 23.43
C ARG A 819 -40.97 -33.48 23.26
N ALA A 820 -41.40 -32.36 22.70
CA ALA A 820 -40.57 -31.17 22.59
C ALA A 820 -40.17 -30.59 23.96
N GLU A 821 -41.09 -30.56 24.93
CA GLU A 821 -40.79 -30.18 26.31
C GLU A 821 -39.75 -31.13 26.94
N LYS A 822 -39.92 -32.45 26.77
CA LYS A 822 -38.99 -33.46 27.33
C LYS A 822 -37.63 -33.46 26.65
N ILE A 823 -37.55 -33.15 25.35
CA ILE A 823 -36.26 -32.89 24.68
C ILE A 823 -35.56 -31.72 25.35
N SER A 824 -36.27 -30.62 25.61
CA SER A 824 -35.70 -29.44 26.25
C SER A 824 -35.26 -29.70 27.70
N GLU A 825 -36.06 -30.47 28.46
CA GLU A 825 -35.73 -30.89 29.83
C GLU A 825 -34.46 -31.76 29.87
N VAL A 826 -34.40 -32.82 29.05
CA VAL A 826 -33.23 -33.71 28.98
C VAL A 826 -32.00 -32.97 28.45
N ALA A 827 -32.17 -32.04 27.51
CA ALA A 827 -31.09 -31.20 27.01
C ALA A 827 -30.49 -30.32 28.12
N ALA A 828 -31.35 -29.66 28.91
CA ALA A 828 -30.91 -28.83 30.04
C ALA A 828 -30.25 -29.66 31.15
N GLU A 829 -30.79 -30.85 31.45
CA GLU A 829 -30.17 -31.80 32.39
C GLU A 829 -28.78 -32.23 31.92
N PHE A 830 -28.64 -32.56 30.63
CA PHE A 830 -27.37 -32.93 30.03
C PHE A 830 -26.35 -31.79 30.11
N ASP A 831 -26.72 -30.58 29.66
CA ASP A 831 -25.81 -29.42 29.69
C ASP A 831 -25.43 -29.04 31.13
N GLY A 832 -26.33 -29.23 32.11
CA GLY A 832 -26.04 -29.02 33.53
C GLY A 832 -25.06 -30.03 34.13
N ILE A 833 -25.05 -31.28 33.66
CA ILE A 833 -24.08 -32.31 34.05
C ILE A 833 -22.73 -32.10 33.36
N HIS A 834 -22.76 -31.59 32.13
CA HIS A 834 -21.60 -31.37 31.27
C HIS A 834 -21.20 -29.88 31.24
N ASP A 835 -21.02 -29.32 32.44
CA ASP A 835 -20.61 -27.93 32.66
C ASP A 835 -19.07 -27.75 32.62
N ILE A 836 -18.65 -26.49 32.54
CA ILE A 836 -17.22 -26.16 32.53
C ILE A 836 -16.50 -26.53 33.84
N HIS A 837 -17.20 -26.50 34.98
CA HIS A 837 -16.62 -26.89 36.26
C HIS A 837 -16.29 -28.39 36.32
N ARG A 838 -17.09 -29.24 35.67
CA ARG A 838 -16.75 -30.65 35.48
C ARG A 838 -15.49 -30.79 34.66
N ALA A 839 -15.33 -30.01 33.59
CA ALA A 839 -14.13 -30.03 32.76
C ALA A 839 -12.87 -29.70 33.57
N VAL A 840 -12.96 -28.79 34.55
CA VAL A 840 -11.88 -28.53 35.52
C VAL A 840 -11.65 -29.71 36.46
N ARG A 841 -12.71 -30.27 37.06
CA ARG A 841 -12.59 -31.42 37.98
C ARG A 841 -11.92 -32.64 37.33
N VAL A 842 -12.12 -32.85 36.03
CA VAL A 842 -11.51 -33.95 35.29
C VAL A 842 -10.16 -33.59 34.64
N GLY A 843 -9.69 -32.34 34.81
CA GLY A 843 -8.37 -31.88 34.33
C GLY A 843 -8.30 -31.49 32.86
N SER A 844 -9.44 -31.40 32.16
CA SER A 844 -9.50 -30.95 30.76
C SER A 844 -9.33 -29.42 30.62
N VAL A 845 -9.69 -28.67 31.66
CA VAL A 845 -9.58 -27.21 31.76
C VAL A 845 -8.80 -26.89 33.04
N ASP A 846 -7.92 -25.90 33.01
CA ASP A 846 -7.09 -25.52 34.16
C ASP A 846 -7.86 -24.65 35.16
N LYS A 847 -8.55 -23.63 34.66
CA LYS A 847 -9.16 -22.59 35.50
C LYS A 847 -10.39 -21.99 34.84
N VAL A 848 -11.43 -21.75 35.66
CA VAL A 848 -12.56 -20.90 35.29
C VAL A 848 -12.25 -19.47 35.74
N ILE A 849 -12.46 -18.50 34.86
CA ILE A 849 -12.14 -17.08 35.08
C ILE A 849 -13.35 -16.20 34.78
N SER A 850 -13.45 -15.06 35.46
CA SER A 850 -14.42 -14.03 35.10
C SER A 850 -13.97 -13.28 33.84
N ALA A 851 -14.91 -12.59 33.16
CA ALA A 851 -14.59 -11.77 32.00
C ALA A 851 -13.49 -10.73 32.30
N ALA A 852 -13.56 -10.09 33.47
CA ALA A 852 -12.57 -9.10 33.91
C ALA A 852 -11.15 -9.65 34.06
N ARG A 853 -11.02 -10.95 34.32
CA ARG A 853 -9.73 -11.64 34.48
C ARG A 853 -9.18 -12.20 33.17
N LEU A 854 -9.89 -12.06 32.05
CA LEU A 854 -9.48 -12.62 30.77
C LEU A 854 -8.08 -12.18 30.32
N ARG A 855 -7.84 -10.87 30.22
CA ARG A 855 -6.54 -10.31 29.82
C ARG A 855 -5.42 -10.65 30.82
N PRO A 856 -5.58 -10.40 32.15
CA PRO A 856 -4.55 -10.74 33.13
C PRO A 856 -4.11 -12.21 33.09
N GLU A 857 -5.05 -13.14 32.98
CA GLU A 857 -4.78 -14.57 33.04
C GLU A 857 -4.14 -15.08 31.74
N ILE A 858 -4.44 -14.46 30.60
CA ILE A 858 -3.71 -14.73 29.35
C ILE A 858 -2.24 -14.27 29.49
N ILE A 859 -2.01 -13.07 30.03
CA ILE A 859 -0.64 -12.57 30.26
C ILE A 859 0.12 -13.51 31.20
N GLU A 860 -0.47 -13.89 32.33
CA GLU A 860 0.13 -14.81 33.30
C GLU A 860 0.44 -16.19 32.68
N ALA A 861 -0.47 -16.72 31.86
CA ALA A 861 -0.26 -17.99 31.15
C ALA A 861 0.87 -17.89 30.12
N ILE A 862 0.99 -16.75 29.42
CA ILE A 862 2.10 -16.48 28.51
C ILE A 862 3.40 -16.42 29.30
N GLU A 863 3.48 -15.62 30.36
CA GLU A 863 4.69 -15.45 31.18
C GLU A 863 5.16 -16.76 31.79
N THR A 864 4.22 -17.55 32.33
CA THR A 864 4.50 -18.89 32.88
C THR A 864 5.02 -19.82 31.80
N GLY A 865 4.35 -19.90 30.63
CA GLY A 865 4.77 -20.77 29.54
C GLY A 865 6.11 -20.35 28.91
N LEU A 866 6.47 -19.08 29.05
CA LEU A 866 7.73 -18.48 28.63
C LEU A 866 8.84 -18.57 29.69
N GLY A 867 8.54 -19.08 30.89
CA GLY A 867 9.50 -19.20 32.00
C GLY A 867 9.90 -17.87 32.65
N LEU A 868 9.01 -16.88 32.63
CA LEU A 868 9.23 -15.52 33.16
C LEU A 868 8.49 -15.24 34.48
N GLY A 869 7.60 -16.15 34.89
CA GLY A 869 6.75 -16.04 36.08
C GLY A 869 7.33 -16.67 37.35
#